data_AF-A0A816N124-F1
#
_entry.id   AF-A0A816N124-F1
#
_cell.length_a   1.000
_cell.length_b   1.000
_cell.length_c   1.000
_cell.angle_alpha   90.00
_cell.angle_beta   90.00
_cell.angle_gamma   90.00
#
_symmetry.space_group_name_H-M   'P 1'
#
loop_
_entity.id
_entity.type
_entity.pdbx_description
1 polymer ?
#
loop_
_entity_poly.entity_id
_entity_poly.type
_entity_poly.pdbx_seq_one_letter_code
_entity_poly.pdbx_strand_id
1 'polypeptide(L)'
;MRMKNFNYGLSVLLFFISIAWIGVYKFNFGIDFIGGISMELRVDHPPDLPKMRAVLGNLEIGEIVLQNFGSDKDISIRAGISSEENLMHNIELIKSALTQNFPYEFEYRKVDFVGPQVGNQMIKSGVMALILSFLSIMIYIWIRFEWQFAIGVLAALVHDAVLSLGFLSVTKLDFNLSTIVAILTIVGYSVNDTVVIYDRIRENLRKYNKKPISVIINMSINETLSRTTITVFTTLLANLALIIYGGEAIKSFSVLNNFMRISANDIKSGNILDYEGELWIVAKNPEHTKPGKGGAYVQVEMKNLRTGNKLNQRFSSSESVEKAFLERKEMQYLYKEENLLVFMDPDSFEQVMIDQDLMKDKLPFLADGMSVEVEFYQDKPLSIVLAQTVILEIQETDPVIKGSTATSSYKPAIMVNGLRVMVPPYLVTDAIRGASKFLHRDYFELENLQSSEKNTKFFVDKAKQRVAENLQKSLSKYYKTIIFDNELNLQNLSFSDSAVLVHVLDGEANFERAIPFFALIVTILTKKHDKISADKIVVNFPILGDIYYAEQGKGAWLERHSANFSSGAVRLRVSVKNKLEDRLVCCNYSELPIAAKISPNIRIFESCAYQLALLISGKADVALFLNNPIFTQGFEMLVRESGGLSYVQNNMFIASNYQLQEKLKQILA
;
A
#
# COMPACT_ATOMS: atom_id res chain seq x y z
N MET A 1 -18.51 -4.46 44.08
CA MET A 1 -19.00 -5.83 43.74
C MET A 1 -20.19 -6.34 44.54
N ARG A 2 -20.50 -5.82 45.74
CA ARG A 2 -21.72 -6.20 46.51
C ARG A 2 -23.03 -6.00 45.73
N MET A 3 -23.08 -5.10 44.75
CA MET A 3 -24.25 -4.82 43.92
C MET A 3 -24.29 -5.56 42.56
N LYS A 4 -23.36 -6.50 42.29
CA LYS A 4 -23.25 -7.17 40.97
C LYS A 4 -24.57 -7.82 40.54
N ASN A 5 -25.20 -8.58 41.43
CA ASN A 5 -26.42 -9.32 41.12
C ASN A 5 -27.61 -8.37 40.88
N PHE A 6 -27.67 -7.27 41.63
CA PHE A 6 -28.68 -6.23 41.44
C PHE A 6 -28.51 -5.54 40.07
N ASN A 7 -27.30 -5.10 39.74
CA ASN A 7 -27.01 -4.43 38.47
C ASN A 7 -27.26 -5.35 37.28
N TYR A 8 -26.88 -6.62 37.38
CA TYR A 8 -27.15 -7.61 36.34
C TYR A 8 -28.65 -7.83 36.14
N GLY A 9 -29.40 -7.99 37.24
CA GLY A 9 -30.86 -8.14 37.20
C GLY A 9 -31.55 -6.92 36.58
N LEU A 10 -31.12 -5.71 36.94
CA LEU A 10 -31.63 -4.47 36.35
C LEU A 10 -31.32 -4.39 34.84
N SER A 11 -30.11 -4.75 34.43
CA SER A 11 -29.70 -4.74 33.02
C SER A 11 -30.56 -5.69 32.17
N VAL A 12 -30.78 -6.91 32.66
CA VAL A 12 -31.62 -7.91 31.99
C VAL A 12 -33.08 -7.45 31.92
N LEU A 13 -33.59 -6.83 32.99
CA LEU A 13 -34.93 -6.26 33.00
C LEU A 13 -35.08 -5.13 31.96
N LEU A 14 -34.12 -4.20 31.90
CA LEU A 14 -34.11 -3.14 30.90
C LEU A 14 -34.05 -3.69 29.48
N PHE A 15 -33.25 -4.73 29.24
CA PHE A 15 -33.17 -5.39 27.93
C PHE A 15 -34.53 -5.92 27.46
N PHE A 16 -35.26 -6.64 28.32
CA PHE A 16 -36.59 -7.14 27.96
C PHE A 16 -37.64 -6.02 27.82
N ILE A 17 -37.55 -4.96 28.64
CA ILE A 17 -38.39 -3.78 28.50
C ILE A 17 -38.15 -3.10 27.14
N SER A 18 -36.88 -2.94 26.73
CA SER A 18 -36.52 -2.38 25.43
C SER A 18 -37.11 -3.20 24.28
N ILE A 19 -37.02 -4.54 24.33
CA ILE A 19 -37.63 -5.41 23.31
C ILE A 19 -39.15 -5.23 23.26
N ALA A 20 -39.81 -5.28 24.43
CA ALA A 20 -41.25 -5.10 24.50
C ALA A 20 -41.69 -3.73 23.96
N TRP A 21 -40.94 -2.68 24.31
CA TRP A 21 -41.21 -1.32 23.85
C TRP A 21 -41.06 -1.17 22.34
N ILE A 22 -39.98 -1.70 21.76
CA ILE A 22 -39.76 -1.72 20.31
C ILE A 22 -40.92 -2.44 19.61
N GLY A 23 -41.38 -3.57 20.15
CA GLY A 23 -42.49 -4.33 19.57
C GLY A 23 -43.83 -3.59 19.55
N VAL A 24 -44.14 -2.84 20.62
CA VAL A 24 -45.40 -2.10 20.76
C VAL A 24 -45.38 -0.76 20.01
N TYR A 25 -44.34 0.04 20.25
CA TYR A 25 -44.30 1.43 19.80
C TYR A 25 -43.58 1.65 18.48
N LYS A 26 -42.85 0.63 17.97
CA LYS A 26 -42.07 0.65 16.73
C LYS A 26 -41.04 1.80 16.67
N PHE A 27 -40.23 1.81 15.61
CA PHE A 27 -39.30 2.89 15.31
C PHE A 27 -39.99 4.00 14.50
N ASN A 28 -39.54 5.23 14.68
CA ASN A 28 -39.89 6.34 13.80
C ASN A 28 -38.90 6.34 12.62
N PHE A 29 -39.22 5.60 11.55
CA PHE A 29 -38.31 5.46 10.42
C PHE A 29 -38.19 6.77 9.63
N GLY A 30 -36.96 7.14 9.29
CA GLY A 30 -36.72 8.28 8.42
C GLY A 30 -36.95 7.97 6.94
N ILE A 31 -36.79 9.01 6.13
CA ILE A 31 -37.01 8.96 4.67
C ILE A 31 -36.08 7.95 4.00
N ASP A 32 -34.86 7.75 4.51
CA ASP A 32 -33.91 6.74 4.03
C ASP A 32 -34.53 5.32 3.96
N PHE A 33 -35.56 5.04 4.77
CA PHE A 33 -36.14 3.71 4.90
C PHE A 33 -37.61 3.64 4.47
N ILE A 34 -38.40 4.69 4.72
CA ILE A 34 -39.81 4.75 4.29
C ILE A 34 -39.89 5.07 2.78
N GLY A 35 -38.93 5.82 2.24
CA GLY A 35 -39.04 6.45 0.94
C GLY A 35 -39.95 7.69 0.99
N GLY A 36 -39.63 8.71 0.20
CA GLY A 36 -40.37 9.97 0.21
C GLY A 36 -39.53 11.19 -0.15
N ILE A 37 -40.15 12.37 0.00
CA ILE A 37 -39.52 13.67 -0.25
C ILE A 37 -39.14 14.30 1.08
N SER A 38 -37.89 14.76 1.18
CA SER A 38 -37.41 15.64 2.26
C SER A 38 -37.15 17.03 1.69
N MET A 39 -37.73 18.06 2.27
CA MET A 39 -37.46 19.45 1.93
C MET A 39 -37.02 20.21 3.17
N GLU A 40 -35.89 20.90 3.06
CA GLU A 40 -35.41 21.87 4.05
C GLU A 40 -35.54 23.25 3.46
N LEU A 41 -36.24 24.12 4.18
CA LEU A 41 -36.50 25.49 3.75
C LEU A 41 -36.39 26.45 4.92
N ARG A 42 -35.92 27.66 4.65
CA ARG A 42 -35.83 28.74 5.62
C ARG A 42 -36.89 29.79 5.32
N VAL A 43 -37.47 30.33 6.40
CA VAL A 43 -38.37 31.47 6.36
C VAL A 43 -37.73 32.68 7.06
N ASP A 44 -38.17 33.86 6.65
CA ASP A 44 -37.79 35.15 7.22
C ASP A 44 -38.23 35.31 8.70
N HIS A 45 -39.39 34.75 9.06
CA HIS A 45 -40.03 34.87 10.37
C HIS A 45 -40.45 33.50 10.93
N PRO A 46 -40.51 33.31 12.28
CA PRO A 46 -40.93 32.04 12.88
C PRO A 46 -42.34 31.63 12.38
N PRO A 47 -42.46 30.48 11.69
CA PRO A 47 -43.68 30.10 11.00
C PRO A 47 -44.67 29.36 11.91
N ASP A 48 -45.96 29.47 11.62
CA ASP A 48 -47.02 28.75 12.34
C ASP A 48 -47.17 27.31 11.82
N LEU A 49 -46.33 26.39 12.36
CA LEU A 49 -46.29 24.99 11.94
C LEU A 49 -47.66 24.28 12.00
N PRO A 50 -48.51 24.46 13.05
CA PRO A 50 -49.85 23.88 13.06
C PRO A 50 -50.70 24.26 11.85
N LYS A 51 -50.69 25.54 11.43
CA LYS A 51 -51.43 25.99 10.24
C LYS A 51 -50.82 25.45 8.96
N MET A 52 -49.49 25.45 8.83
CA MET A 52 -48.80 24.87 7.68
C MET A 52 -49.11 23.38 7.55
N ARG A 53 -49.12 22.64 8.66
CA ARG A 53 -49.47 21.22 8.69
C ARG A 53 -50.91 20.98 8.25
N ALA A 54 -51.86 21.83 8.66
CA ALA A 54 -53.25 21.72 8.23
C ALA A 54 -53.43 21.97 6.71
N VAL A 55 -52.71 22.95 6.16
CA VAL A 55 -52.75 23.25 4.71
C VAL A 55 -52.12 22.12 3.90
N LEU A 56 -50.94 21.65 4.31
CA LEU A 56 -50.24 20.60 3.60
C LEU A 56 -50.92 19.24 3.76
N GLY A 57 -51.54 18.96 4.91
CA GLY A 57 -52.30 17.73 5.15
C GLY A 57 -53.54 17.56 4.27
N ASN A 58 -54.01 18.63 3.62
CA ASN A 58 -55.09 18.57 2.62
C ASN A 58 -54.58 18.23 1.21
N LEU A 59 -53.26 18.23 1.00
CA LEU A 59 -52.68 17.74 -0.24
C LEU A 59 -52.69 16.22 -0.16
N GLU A 60 -53.35 15.53 -1.09
CA GLU A 60 -53.47 14.06 -1.15
C GLU A 60 -52.13 13.34 -1.46
N ILE A 61 -51.02 13.81 -0.89
CA ILE A 61 -49.63 13.42 -1.17
C ILE A 61 -49.11 12.40 -0.14
N GLY A 62 -49.93 12.05 0.87
CA GLY A 62 -49.59 11.11 1.94
C GLY A 62 -49.41 11.79 3.30
N GLU A 63 -48.82 11.08 4.26
CA GLU A 63 -48.55 11.64 5.59
C GLU A 63 -47.40 12.66 5.51
N ILE A 64 -47.69 13.91 5.87
CA ILE A 64 -46.72 15.01 5.88
C ILE A 64 -46.32 15.33 7.32
N VAL A 65 -45.05 15.08 7.62
CA VAL A 65 -44.43 15.45 8.90
C VAL A 65 -43.71 16.78 8.72
N LEU A 66 -44.02 17.74 9.60
CA LEU A 66 -43.50 19.09 9.54
C LEU A 66 -42.90 19.46 10.90
N GLN A 67 -41.63 19.85 10.91
CA GLN A 67 -40.88 20.18 12.13
C GLN A 67 -39.88 21.31 11.88
N ASN A 68 -39.50 22.02 12.94
CA ASN A 68 -38.37 22.93 12.86
C ASN A 68 -37.06 22.14 12.72
N PHE A 69 -36.06 22.75 12.11
CA PHE A 69 -34.77 22.14 11.85
C PHE A 69 -33.62 23.10 12.15
N GLY A 70 -32.97 22.97 13.31
CA GLY A 70 -31.82 23.80 13.68
C GLY A 70 -32.19 25.16 14.29
N SER A 71 -32.97 26.00 13.60
CA SER A 71 -33.51 27.26 14.15
C SER A 71 -35.04 27.30 14.12
N ASP A 72 -35.65 28.27 14.82
CA ASP A 72 -37.10 28.53 14.80
C ASP A 72 -37.60 29.05 13.43
N LYS A 73 -36.69 29.31 12.50
CA LYS A 73 -36.95 29.79 11.13
C LYS A 73 -36.67 28.76 10.04
N ASP A 74 -36.04 27.65 10.40
CA ASP A 74 -35.70 26.60 9.46
C ASP A 74 -36.72 25.47 9.64
N ILE A 75 -37.35 25.04 8.55
CA ILE A 75 -38.43 24.04 8.55
C ILE A 75 -37.97 22.84 7.71
N SER A 76 -38.16 21.64 8.27
CA SER A 76 -38.08 20.38 7.54
C SER A 76 -39.50 19.87 7.27
N ILE A 77 -39.79 19.65 5.98
CA ILE A 77 -41.02 19.03 5.48
C ILE A 77 -40.66 17.66 4.95
N ARG A 78 -41.35 16.64 5.45
CA ARG A 78 -41.19 15.25 5.02
C ARG A 78 -42.53 14.70 4.56
N ALA A 79 -42.58 14.17 3.34
CA ALA A 79 -43.78 13.55 2.78
C ALA A 79 -43.47 12.10 2.38
N GLY A 80 -44.19 11.14 2.95
CA GLY A 80 -44.10 9.73 2.55
C GLY A 80 -44.91 9.49 1.28
N ILE A 81 -44.25 9.29 0.14
CA ILE A 81 -44.92 9.07 -1.15
C ILE A 81 -44.82 7.61 -1.56
N SER A 82 -45.95 7.05 -1.98
CA SER A 82 -46.10 5.63 -2.32
C SER A 82 -45.89 5.31 -3.81
N SER A 83 -45.78 6.31 -4.70
CA SER A 83 -45.64 6.12 -6.15
C SER A 83 -44.60 7.05 -6.80
N GLU A 84 -43.73 6.48 -7.63
CA GLU A 84 -42.63 7.18 -8.32
C GLU A 84 -43.11 8.10 -9.46
N GLU A 85 -44.30 7.84 -10.04
CA GLU A 85 -44.75 8.48 -11.29
C GLU A 85 -45.06 9.99 -11.20
N ASN A 86 -45.21 10.57 -10.00
CA ASN A 86 -45.62 11.98 -9.83
C ASN A 86 -44.71 12.81 -8.91
N LEU A 87 -43.42 12.46 -8.82
CA LEU A 87 -42.55 13.05 -7.80
C LEU A 87 -42.33 14.57 -7.94
N MET A 88 -41.93 15.01 -9.14
CA MET A 88 -41.69 16.42 -9.42
C MET A 88 -42.97 17.25 -9.28
N HIS A 89 -44.11 16.68 -9.67
CA HIS A 89 -45.42 17.29 -9.49
C HIS A 89 -45.76 17.47 -8.01
N ASN A 90 -45.46 16.48 -7.15
CA ASN A 90 -45.71 16.57 -5.72
C ASN A 90 -44.82 17.60 -5.02
N ILE A 91 -43.54 17.73 -5.42
CA ILE A 91 -42.66 18.82 -4.95
C ILE A 91 -43.28 20.17 -5.31
N GLU A 92 -43.73 20.33 -6.56
CA GLU A 92 -44.31 21.57 -7.05
C GLU A 92 -45.67 21.90 -6.39
N LEU A 93 -46.50 20.89 -6.10
CA LEU A 93 -47.73 21.04 -5.33
C LEU A 93 -47.45 21.54 -3.90
N ILE A 94 -46.43 21.01 -3.23
CA ILE A 94 -46.05 21.48 -1.89
C ILE A 94 -45.51 22.91 -1.96
N LYS A 95 -44.63 23.23 -2.92
CA LYS A 95 -44.09 24.59 -3.11
C LYS A 95 -45.19 25.61 -3.39
N SER A 96 -46.14 25.27 -4.27
CA SER A 96 -47.25 26.14 -4.63
C SER A 96 -48.22 26.33 -3.47
N ALA A 97 -48.56 25.26 -2.73
CA ALA A 97 -49.41 25.35 -1.55
C ALA A 97 -48.82 26.24 -0.45
N LEU A 98 -47.50 26.16 -0.24
CA LEU A 98 -46.79 27.04 0.70
C LEU A 98 -46.82 28.50 0.25
N THR A 99 -46.48 28.76 -1.02
CA THR A 99 -46.39 30.12 -1.57
C THR A 99 -47.75 30.81 -1.69
N GLN A 100 -48.83 30.06 -1.90
CA GLN A 100 -50.19 30.64 -2.03
C GLN A 100 -50.86 30.93 -0.68
N ASN A 101 -50.61 30.10 0.33
CA ASN A 101 -51.33 30.20 1.61
C ASN A 101 -50.57 30.99 2.69
N PHE A 102 -49.28 31.27 2.49
CA PHE A 102 -48.45 31.94 3.47
C PHE A 102 -47.63 33.09 2.84
N PRO A 103 -47.64 34.29 3.45
CA PRO A 103 -46.89 35.45 2.96
C PRO A 103 -45.45 35.43 3.48
N TYR A 104 -44.74 34.30 3.34
CA TYR A 104 -43.34 34.16 3.75
C TYR A 104 -42.44 34.05 2.53
N GLU A 105 -41.23 34.61 2.63
CA GLU A 105 -40.19 34.33 1.64
C GLU A 105 -39.55 32.98 1.99
N PHE A 106 -39.79 31.98 1.13
CA PHE A 106 -39.31 30.61 1.33
C PHE A 106 -38.00 30.38 0.57
N GLU A 107 -36.90 30.26 1.29
CA GLU A 107 -35.59 29.88 0.74
C GLU A 107 -35.43 28.35 0.84
N TYR A 108 -35.58 27.64 -0.28
CA TYR A 108 -35.40 26.19 -0.32
C TYR A 108 -33.91 25.83 -0.33
N ARG A 109 -33.43 25.24 0.77
CA ARG A 109 -32.01 24.91 0.95
C ARG A 109 -31.64 23.53 0.43
N LYS A 110 -32.53 22.56 0.63
CA LYS A 110 -32.28 21.17 0.24
C LYS A 110 -33.58 20.47 -0.12
N VAL A 111 -33.56 19.69 -1.19
CA VAL A 111 -34.68 18.83 -1.60
C VAL A 111 -34.10 17.46 -1.94
N ASP A 112 -34.29 16.49 -1.05
CA ASP A 112 -33.84 15.11 -1.23
C ASP A 112 -35.03 14.21 -1.54
N PHE A 113 -34.79 13.17 -2.34
CA PHE A 113 -35.75 12.12 -2.62
C PHE A 113 -35.12 10.75 -2.45
N VAL A 114 -35.85 9.84 -1.80
CA VAL A 114 -35.49 8.43 -1.71
C VAL A 114 -36.65 7.58 -2.21
N GLY A 115 -36.39 6.74 -3.22
CA GLY A 115 -37.39 5.79 -3.72
C GLY A 115 -37.65 4.64 -2.74
N PRO A 116 -38.89 4.11 -2.67
CA PRO A 116 -39.25 3.04 -1.73
C PRO A 116 -38.47 1.73 -1.97
N GLN A 117 -38.05 1.46 -3.21
CA GLN A 117 -37.19 0.31 -3.52
C GLN A 117 -35.78 0.45 -2.93
N VAL A 118 -35.19 1.64 -3.07
CA VAL A 118 -33.86 1.97 -2.52
C VAL A 118 -33.90 1.89 -1.00
N GLY A 119 -34.95 2.42 -0.36
CA GLY A 119 -35.09 2.39 1.09
C GLY A 119 -35.15 0.97 1.67
N ASN A 120 -35.91 0.05 1.05
CA ASN A 120 -35.94 -1.35 1.50
C ASN A 120 -34.59 -2.06 1.32
N GLN A 121 -33.85 -1.74 0.24
CA GLN A 121 -32.49 -2.22 0.05
C GLN A 121 -31.54 -1.67 1.13
N MET A 122 -31.68 -0.39 1.51
CA MET A 122 -30.89 0.24 2.57
C MET A 122 -31.16 -0.39 3.94
N ILE A 123 -32.41 -0.71 4.29
CA ILE A 123 -32.73 -1.44 5.54
C ILE A 123 -32.01 -2.79 5.55
N LYS A 124 -32.16 -3.59 4.48
CA LYS A 124 -31.55 -4.93 4.39
C LYS A 124 -30.04 -4.86 4.49
N SER A 125 -29.41 -3.92 3.78
CA SER A 125 -27.96 -3.71 3.81
C SER A 125 -27.48 -3.27 5.20
N GLY A 126 -28.21 -2.38 5.87
CA GLY A 126 -27.88 -1.93 7.22
C GLY A 126 -27.98 -3.04 8.27
N VAL A 127 -29.04 -3.86 8.21
CA VAL A 127 -29.18 -5.04 9.09
C VAL A 127 -28.09 -6.06 8.79
N MET A 128 -27.78 -6.32 7.51
CA MET A 128 -26.70 -7.22 7.11
C MET A 128 -25.34 -6.73 7.63
N ALA A 129 -25.06 -5.43 7.51
CA ALA A 129 -23.82 -4.84 8.01
C ALA A 129 -23.66 -5.01 9.53
N LEU A 130 -24.75 -4.85 10.30
CA LEU A 130 -24.75 -5.06 11.75
C LEU A 130 -24.48 -6.53 12.11
N ILE A 131 -25.15 -7.47 11.43
CA ILE A 131 -24.93 -8.91 11.64
C ILE A 131 -23.50 -9.32 11.27
N LEU A 132 -23.00 -8.88 10.11
CA LEU A 132 -21.64 -9.17 9.66
C LEU A 132 -20.58 -8.57 10.60
N SER A 133 -20.84 -7.38 11.16
CA SER A 133 -19.98 -6.76 12.16
C SER A 133 -19.91 -7.62 13.42
N PHE A 134 -21.06 -8.06 13.96
CA PHE A 134 -21.10 -8.94 15.14
C PHE A 134 -20.38 -10.26 14.90
N LEU A 135 -20.59 -10.89 13.74
CA LEU A 135 -19.89 -12.12 13.37
C LEU A 135 -18.38 -11.91 13.24
N SER A 136 -17.96 -10.81 12.59
CA SER A 136 -16.55 -10.49 12.40
C SER A 136 -15.85 -10.25 13.74
N ILE A 137 -16.49 -9.51 14.65
CA ILE A 137 -15.99 -9.28 16.01
C ILE A 137 -15.93 -10.61 16.78
N MET A 138 -16.98 -11.43 16.72
CA MET A 138 -17.00 -12.75 17.37
C MET A 138 -15.85 -13.64 16.87
N ILE A 139 -15.64 -13.72 15.56
CA ILE A 139 -14.54 -14.48 14.95
C ILE A 139 -13.18 -13.94 15.41
N TYR A 140 -13.00 -12.62 15.40
CA TYR A 140 -11.78 -11.99 15.88
C TYR A 140 -11.48 -12.35 17.35
N ILE A 141 -12.47 -12.22 18.23
CA ILE A 141 -12.32 -12.55 19.65
C ILE A 141 -12.06 -14.05 19.84
N TRP A 142 -12.71 -14.92 19.06
CA TRP A 142 -12.47 -16.35 19.10
C TRP A 142 -11.01 -16.68 18.76
N ILE A 143 -10.48 -16.10 17.69
CA ILE A 143 -9.08 -16.32 17.27
C ILE A 143 -8.10 -15.72 18.29
N ARG A 144 -8.39 -14.53 18.83
CA ARG A 144 -7.47 -13.80 19.71
C ARG A 144 -7.42 -14.38 21.13
N PHE A 145 -8.55 -14.85 21.63
CA PHE A 145 -8.74 -15.36 22.99
C PHE A 145 -9.12 -16.84 22.94
N GLU A 146 -10.36 -17.19 23.31
CA GLU A 146 -10.95 -18.52 23.24
C GLU A 146 -12.44 -18.37 22.94
N TRP A 147 -13.12 -19.42 22.50
CA TRP A 147 -14.52 -19.36 22.07
C TRP A 147 -15.49 -18.92 23.18
N GLN A 148 -15.20 -19.21 24.46
CA GLN A 148 -16.06 -18.79 25.58
C GLN A 148 -16.08 -17.25 25.72
N PHE A 149 -14.95 -16.59 25.46
CA PHE A 149 -14.87 -15.13 25.45
C PHE A 149 -15.68 -14.57 24.27
N ALA A 150 -15.63 -15.21 23.10
CA ALA A 150 -16.38 -14.75 21.92
C ALA A 150 -17.91 -14.75 22.15
N ILE A 151 -18.45 -15.79 22.79
CA ILE A 151 -19.88 -15.85 23.15
C ILE A 151 -20.22 -14.75 24.17
N GLY A 152 -19.34 -14.50 25.13
CA GLY A 152 -19.51 -13.42 26.11
C GLY A 152 -19.59 -12.04 25.46
N VAL A 153 -18.70 -11.74 24.50
CA VAL A 153 -18.74 -10.49 23.73
C VAL A 153 -20.02 -10.39 22.91
N LEU A 154 -20.41 -11.47 22.22
CA LEU A 154 -21.62 -11.45 21.40
C LEU A 154 -22.87 -11.12 22.24
N ALA A 155 -23.00 -11.73 23.42
CA ALA A 155 -24.11 -11.45 24.32
C ALA A 155 -24.12 -9.99 24.81
N ALA A 156 -22.94 -9.43 25.12
CA ALA A 156 -22.81 -8.03 25.50
C ALA A 156 -23.17 -7.08 24.34
N LEU A 157 -22.71 -7.38 23.13
CA LEU A 157 -23.01 -6.56 21.94
C LEU A 157 -24.50 -6.54 21.59
N VAL A 158 -25.16 -7.71 21.65
CA VAL A 158 -26.61 -7.80 21.44
C VAL A 158 -27.35 -7.02 22.51
N HIS A 159 -26.91 -7.12 23.76
CA HIS A 159 -27.48 -6.36 24.87
C HIS A 159 -27.38 -4.84 24.63
N ASP A 160 -26.19 -4.34 24.30
CA ASP A 160 -25.94 -2.91 24.09
C ASP A 160 -26.74 -2.38 22.90
N ALA A 161 -26.75 -3.11 21.78
CA ALA A 161 -27.52 -2.73 20.59
C ALA A 161 -29.03 -2.68 20.86
N VAL A 162 -29.58 -3.64 21.61
CA VAL A 162 -31.01 -3.65 21.97
C VAL A 162 -31.36 -2.50 22.90
N LEU A 163 -30.51 -2.18 23.87
CA LEU A 163 -30.73 -1.01 24.73
C LEU A 163 -30.67 0.30 23.95
N SER A 164 -29.71 0.45 23.03
CA SER A 164 -29.62 1.62 22.16
C SER A 164 -30.84 1.76 21.26
N LEU A 165 -31.31 0.66 20.65
CA LEU A 165 -32.54 0.63 19.86
C LEU A 165 -33.77 0.94 20.72
N GLY A 166 -33.85 0.40 21.93
CA GLY A 166 -34.95 0.67 22.86
C GLY A 166 -35.01 2.16 23.21
N PHE A 167 -33.86 2.78 23.49
CA PHE A 167 -33.77 4.21 23.75
C PHE A 167 -34.25 5.05 22.55
N LEU A 168 -33.88 4.68 21.32
CA LEU A 168 -34.36 5.35 20.11
C LEU A 168 -35.88 5.22 19.95
N SER A 169 -36.43 4.05 20.23
CA SER A 169 -37.88 3.82 20.16
C SER A 169 -38.66 4.61 21.23
N VAL A 170 -38.10 4.78 22.43
CA VAL A 170 -38.67 5.59 23.52
C VAL A 170 -38.61 7.08 23.19
N THR A 171 -37.48 7.57 22.70
CA THR A 171 -37.26 9.00 22.43
C THR A 171 -37.91 9.49 21.14
N LYS A 172 -38.39 8.56 20.28
CA LYS A 172 -39.03 8.86 18.99
C LYS A 172 -38.14 9.67 18.03
N LEU A 173 -36.83 9.59 18.21
CA LEU A 173 -35.85 10.13 17.27
C LEU A 173 -35.95 9.39 15.93
N ASP A 174 -35.65 10.12 14.85
CA ASP A 174 -35.67 9.57 13.50
C ASP A 174 -34.61 8.46 13.37
N PHE A 175 -35.07 7.29 12.91
CA PHE A 175 -34.24 6.14 12.63
C PHE A 175 -33.79 6.21 11.17
N ASN A 176 -32.55 6.62 10.92
CA ASN A 176 -31.97 6.86 9.59
C ASN A 176 -30.72 5.99 9.38
N LEU A 177 -30.06 6.08 8.22
CA LEU A 177 -28.81 5.37 7.98
C LEU A 177 -27.71 5.79 8.98
N SER A 178 -27.68 7.08 9.35
CA SER A 178 -26.80 7.61 10.39
C SER A 178 -26.99 6.91 11.74
N THR A 179 -28.22 6.52 12.07
CA THR A 179 -28.55 5.77 13.29
C THR A 179 -27.96 4.36 13.26
N ILE A 180 -27.88 3.71 12.09
CA ILE A 180 -27.23 2.40 11.93
C ILE A 180 -25.72 2.55 12.13
N VAL A 181 -25.09 3.53 11.49
CA VAL A 181 -23.66 3.86 11.69
C VAL A 181 -23.38 4.12 13.16
N ALA A 182 -24.32 4.76 13.84
CA ALA A 182 -24.22 5.06 15.25
C ALA A 182 -24.24 3.80 16.12
N ILE A 183 -25.16 2.88 15.86
CA ILE A 183 -25.18 1.60 16.59
C ILE A 183 -23.88 0.81 16.35
N LEU A 184 -23.37 0.76 15.11
CA LEU A 184 -22.10 0.10 14.80
C LEU A 184 -20.91 0.69 15.56
N THR A 185 -20.92 2.00 15.76
CA THR A 185 -19.86 2.70 16.47
C THR A 185 -19.93 2.45 17.99
N ILE A 186 -21.13 2.43 18.59
CA ILE A 186 -21.33 2.02 20.00
C ILE A 186 -20.78 0.60 20.22
N VAL A 187 -21.13 -0.31 19.30
CA VAL A 187 -20.66 -1.70 19.31
C VAL A 187 -19.12 -1.75 19.27
N GLY A 188 -18.49 -0.97 18.40
CA GLY A 188 -17.03 -0.88 18.31
C GLY A 188 -16.38 -0.38 19.61
N TYR A 189 -16.93 0.67 20.22
CA TYR A 189 -16.43 1.19 21.51
C TYR A 189 -16.65 0.20 22.66
N SER A 190 -17.80 -0.47 22.73
CA SER A 190 -18.10 -1.48 23.77
C SER A 190 -17.11 -2.67 23.72
N VAL A 191 -16.71 -3.06 22.51
CA VAL A 191 -15.74 -4.15 22.31
C VAL A 191 -14.36 -3.75 22.80
N ASN A 192 -13.92 -2.51 22.55
CA ASN A 192 -12.59 -2.05 22.96
C ASN A 192 -12.35 -2.25 24.47
N ASP A 193 -13.31 -1.86 25.31
CA ASP A 193 -13.22 -2.03 26.76
C ASP A 193 -13.21 -3.52 27.16
N THR A 194 -14.05 -4.32 26.49
CA THR A 194 -14.13 -5.76 26.73
C THR A 194 -12.81 -6.47 26.39
N VAL A 195 -12.14 -6.09 25.29
CA VAL A 195 -10.83 -6.63 24.90
C VAL A 195 -9.77 -6.32 25.96
N VAL A 196 -9.75 -5.10 26.50
CA VAL A 196 -8.79 -4.72 27.55
C VAL A 196 -9.00 -5.55 28.82
N ILE A 197 -10.25 -5.74 29.24
CA ILE A 197 -10.58 -6.57 30.40
C ILE A 197 -10.19 -8.03 30.15
N TYR A 198 -10.50 -8.57 28.97
CA TYR A 198 -10.21 -9.96 28.62
C TYR A 198 -8.72 -10.24 28.52
N ASP A 199 -7.93 -9.29 27.99
CA ASP A 199 -6.48 -9.39 27.95
C ASP A 199 -5.90 -9.44 29.37
N ARG A 200 -6.41 -8.59 30.28
CA ARG A 200 -6.01 -8.65 31.70
C ARG A 200 -6.45 -9.93 32.40
N ILE A 201 -7.64 -10.46 32.10
CA ILE A 201 -8.10 -11.77 32.62
C ILE A 201 -7.14 -12.87 32.14
N ARG A 202 -6.79 -12.89 30.86
CA ARG A 202 -5.86 -13.86 30.27
C ARG A 202 -4.47 -13.78 30.90
N GLU A 203 -3.95 -12.57 31.10
CA GLU A 203 -2.67 -12.33 31.77
C GLU A 203 -2.69 -12.84 33.21
N ASN A 204 -3.72 -12.49 33.99
CA ASN A 204 -3.83 -12.89 35.39
C ASN A 204 -4.12 -14.39 35.54
N LEU A 205 -4.77 -15.05 34.58
CA LEU A 205 -4.91 -16.50 34.55
C LEU A 205 -3.58 -17.22 34.42
N ARG A 206 -2.64 -16.66 33.64
CA ARG A 206 -1.27 -17.19 33.51
C ARG A 206 -0.43 -16.94 34.75
N LYS A 207 -0.68 -15.84 35.46
CA LYS A 207 0.08 -15.39 36.65
C LYS A 207 -0.41 -16.00 37.97
N TYR A 208 -1.72 -16.23 38.11
CA TYR A 208 -2.37 -16.64 39.36
C TYR A 208 -3.18 -17.93 39.22
N ASN A 209 -2.54 -18.98 38.71
CA ASN A 209 -3.10 -20.28 38.31
C ASN A 209 -3.81 -21.05 39.45
N LYS A 210 -3.56 -20.69 40.72
CA LYS A 210 -4.12 -21.33 41.91
C LYS A 210 -5.31 -20.57 42.52
N LYS A 211 -5.60 -19.35 42.06
CA LYS A 211 -6.74 -18.56 42.58
C LYS A 211 -8.03 -18.98 41.87
N PRO A 212 -9.19 -18.93 42.55
CA PRO A 212 -10.47 -19.13 41.88
C PRO A 212 -10.68 -18.14 40.74
N ILE A 213 -11.28 -18.59 39.63
CA ILE A 213 -11.53 -17.77 38.43
C ILE A 213 -12.29 -16.47 38.76
N SER A 214 -13.23 -16.51 39.69
CA SER A 214 -14.01 -15.34 40.13
C SER A 214 -13.12 -14.27 40.76
N VAL A 215 -12.13 -14.68 41.56
CA VAL A 215 -11.16 -13.77 42.18
C VAL A 215 -10.26 -13.15 41.12
N ILE A 216 -9.85 -13.94 40.13
CA ILE A 216 -9.02 -13.46 39.01
C ILE A 216 -9.79 -12.43 38.19
N ILE A 217 -11.03 -12.72 37.80
CA ILE A 217 -11.88 -11.78 37.04
C ILE A 217 -12.07 -10.48 37.83
N ASN A 218 -12.35 -10.57 39.13
CA ASN A 218 -12.56 -9.40 39.97
C ASN A 218 -11.31 -8.52 40.07
N MET A 219 -10.14 -9.15 40.20
CA MET A 219 -8.86 -8.47 40.21
C MET A 219 -8.59 -7.77 38.86
N SER A 220 -8.76 -8.48 37.75
CA SER A 220 -8.55 -7.96 36.41
C SER A 220 -9.45 -6.74 36.11
N ILE A 221 -10.74 -6.80 36.47
CA ILE A 221 -11.66 -5.66 36.30
C ILE A 221 -11.18 -4.45 37.10
N ASN A 222 -10.72 -4.65 38.34
CA ASN A 222 -10.26 -3.56 39.19
C ASN A 222 -8.97 -2.92 38.68
N GLU A 223 -8.05 -3.73 38.15
CA GLU A 223 -6.79 -3.25 37.55
C GLU A 223 -7.01 -2.46 36.26
N THR A 224 -8.04 -2.79 35.47
CA THR A 224 -8.35 -2.09 34.22
C THR A 224 -9.33 -0.92 34.37
N LEU A 225 -9.97 -0.79 35.53
CA LEU A 225 -11.06 0.17 35.76
C LEU A 225 -10.67 1.61 35.40
N SER A 226 -9.49 2.06 35.83
CA SER A 226 -9.04 3.43 35.52
C SER A 226 -8.95 3.69 34.02
N ARG A 227 -8.47 2.71 33.24
CA ARG A 227 -8.32 2.86 31.79
C ARG A 227 -9.67 2.93 31.10
N THR A 228 -10.56 1.99 31.40
CA THR A 228 -11.91 1.94 30.79
C THR A 228 -12.73 3.18 31.18
N THR A 229 -12.66 3.62 32.44
CA THR A 229 -13.37 4.84 32.88
C THR A 229 -12.85 6.10 32.18
N ILE A 230 -11.54 6.26 32.00
CA ILE A 230 -10.99 7.42 31.29
C ILE A 230 -11.45 7.43 29.84
N THR A 231 -11.41 6.29 29.14
CA THR A 231 -11.84 6.19 27.74
C THR A 231 -13.34 6.49 27.58
N VAL A 232 -14.19 5.96 28.45
CA VAL A 232 -15.64 6.26 28.44
C VAL A 232 -15.89 7.73 28.79
N PHE A 233 -15.15 8.31 29.73
CA PHE A 233 -15.33 9.71 30.13
C PHE A 233 -14.92 10.70 29.03
N THR A 234 -13.80 10.46 28.34
CA THR A 234 -13.35 11.34 27.26
C THR A 234 -14.26 11.27 26.03
N THR A 235 -14.75 10.07 25.69
CA THR A 235 -15.73 9.91 24.61
C THR A 235 -17.07 10.56 24.97
N LEU A 236 -17.53 10.43 26.21
CA LEU A 236 -18.71 11.12 26.71
C LEU A 236 -18.57 12.65 26.61
N LEU A 237 -17.42 13.23 26.99
CA LEU A 237 -17.19 14.67 26.89
C LEU A 237 -17.26 15.16 25.43
N ALA A 238 -16.67 14.41 24.50
CA ALA A 238 -16.75 14.72 23.07
C ALA A 238 -18.21 14.68 22.56
N ASN A 239 -18.94 13.62 22.90
CA ASN A 239 -20.37 13.49 22.55
C ASN A 239 -21.23 14.59 23.19
N LEU A 240 -20.90 15.04 24.41
CA LEU A 240 -21.64 16.11 25.08
C LEU A 240 -21.45 17.46 24.37
N ALA A 241 -20.23 17.77 23.93
CA ALA A 241 -19.98 18.96 23.11
C ALA A 241 -20.76 18.91 21.79
N LEU A 242 -20.79 17.74 21.15
CA LEU A 242 -21.57 17.51 19.94
C LEU A 242 -23.08 17.64 20.19
N ILE A 243 -23.62 17.17 21.32
CA ILE A 243 -25.05 17.33 21.64
C ILE A 243 -25.42 18.81 21.84
N ILE A 244 -24.53 19.58 22.47
CA ILE A 244 -24.77 21.00 22.77
C ILE A 244 -24.62 21.88 21.53
N TYR A 245 -23.61 21.60 20.69
CA TYR A 245 -23.22 22.48 19.57
C TYR A 245 -23.51 21.89 18.18
N GLY A 246 -23.89 20.63 18.07
CA GLY A 246 -24.26 19.98 16.81
C GLY A 246 -25.69 20.32 16.40
N GLY A 247 -25.86 20.69 15.11
CA GLY A 247 -27.19 20.95 14.51
C GLY A 247 -28.10 19.72 14.49
N GLU A 248 -29.34 19.86 14.03
CA GLU A 248 -30.38 18.82 14.20
C GLU A 248 -30.20 17.57 13.33
N ALA A 249 -29.67 17.69 12.10
CA ALA A 249 -29.25 16.54 11.29
C ALA A 249 -28.10 15.79 11.96
N ILE A 250 -27.32 16.51 12.76
CA ILE A 250 -26.25 15.96 13.54
C ILE A 250 -26.79 15.50 14.88
N LYS A 251 -27.82 16.03 15.55
CA LYS A 251 -28.20 15.62 16.93
C LYS A 251 -28.31 14.10 17.11
N SER A 252 -28.90 13.37 16.15
CA SER A 252 -28.93 11.89 16.14
C SER A 252 -27.55 11.24 15.89
N PHE A 253 -26.68 11.94 15.15
CA PHE A 253 -25.27 11.63 14.87
C PHE A 253 -24.27 12.24 15.89
N SER A 254 -24.64 13.23 16.71
CA SER A 254 -23.81 14.10 17.56
C SER A 254 -23.84 13.58 18.99
N VAL A 255 -24.91 12.87 19.33
CA VAL A 255 -24.86 11.77 20.30
C VAL A 255 -23.74 10.76 19.94
N LEU A 256 -23.11 10.82 18.74
CA LEU A 256 -22.28 9.72 18.28
C LEU A 256 -21.01 9.90 17.41
N ASN A 257 -20.71 10.99 16.69
CA ASN A 257 -19.36 11.36 16.20
C ASN A 257 -19.32 12.64 15.32
N ASN A 258 -18.11 13.15 15.09
CA ASN A 258 -17.70 14.52 14.71
C ASN A 258 -17.89 14.98 13.25
N PHE A 259 -18.06 16.31 13.06
CA PHE A 259 -17.69 17.05 11.83
C PHE A 259 -16.37 17.84 12.05
N MET A 260 -15.43 17.71 11.11
CA MET A 260 -14.05 18.20 11.27
C MET A 260 -13.89 19.67 10.87
N ARG A 261 -13.79 20.54 11.87
CA ARG A 261 -13.00 21.78 11.75
C ARG A 261 -11.52 21.41 11.82
N ILE A 262 -10.71 21.94 10.91
CA ILE A 262 -9.26 21.72 10.95
C ILE A 262 -8.59 22.90 11.66
N SER A 263 -7.54 22.64 12.44
CA SER A 263 -6.72 23.71 12.99
C SER A 263 -6.02 24.46 11.87
N ALA A 264 -5.79 25.76 12.03
CA ALA A 264 -4.98 26.56 11.12
C ALA A 264 -3.57 25.96 10.92
N ASN A 265 -3.06 25.23 11.91
CA ASN A 265 -1.77 24.53 11.79
C ASN A 265 -1.82 23.30 10.86
N ASP A 266 -3.00 22.72 10.66
CA ASP A 266 -3.19 21.51 9.84
C ASP A 266 -3.54 21.83 8.38
N ILE A 267 -3.54 23.12 8.02
CA ILE A 267 -3.74 23.56 6.64
C ILE A 267 -2.53 23.12 5.80
N LYS A 268 -2.80 22.49 4.66
CA LYS A 268 -1.79 22.01 3.70
C LYS A 268 -2.12 22.52 2.31
N SER A 269 -1.09 22.60 1.45
CA SER A 269 -1.28 22.87 0.02
C SER A 269 -2.29 21.90 -0.58
N GLY A 270 -3.22 22.41 -1.39
CA GLY A 270 -4.31 21.64 -1.99
C GLY A 270 -5.56 21.46 -1.12
N ASN A 271 -5.57 21.87 0.15
CA ASN A 271 -6.82 21.93 0.92
C ASN A 271 -7.79 22.96 0.30
N ILE A 272 -9.08 22.65 0.30
CA ILE A 272 -10.14 23.60 -0.07
C ILE A 272 -10.83 24.08 1.21
N LEU A 273 -10.81 25.39 1.42
CA LEU A 273 -11.34 26.07 2.59
C LEU A 273 -12.59 26.85 2.21
N ASP A 274 -13.59 26.81 3.07
CA ASP A 274 -14.70 27.77 3.04
C ASP A 274 -14.29 28.97 3.89
N TYR A 275 -14.09 30.12 3.24
CA TYR A 275 -13.65 31.35 3.89
C TYR A 275 -14.41 32.55 3.32
N GLU A 276 -15.10 33.27 4.21
CA GLU A 276 -15.97 34.41 3.89
C GLU A 276 -17.11 34.07 2.90
N GLY A 277 -17.58 32.82 2.89
CA GLY A 277 -18.65 32.34 2.02
C GLY A 277 -18.21 32.06 0.59
N GLU A 278 -16.91 32.10 0.33
CA GLU A 278 -16.30 31.70 -0.93
C GLU A 278 -15.34 30.52 -0.74
N LEU A 279 -15.14 29.75 -1.81
CA LEU A 279 -14.24 28.60 -1.77
C LEU A 279 -12.85 28.96 -2.27
N TRP A 280 -11.87 28.55 -1.47
CA TRP A 280 -10.47 28.87 -1.70
C TRP A 280 -9.62 27.61 -1.68
N ILE A 281 -8.84 27.38 -2.74
CA ILE A 281 -7.81 26.34 -2.74
C ILE A 281 -6.49 26.90 -2.23
N VAL A 282 -5.87 26.22 -1.27
CA VAL A 282 -4.55 26.59 -0.76
C VAL A 282 -3.51 26.32 -1.84
N ALA A 283 -2.91 27.38 -2.37
CA ALA A 283 -2.06 27.32 -3.56
C ALA A 283 -0.61 26.90 -3.26
N LYS A 284 -0.15 27.13 -2.03
CA LYS A 284 1.21 26.81 -1.57
C LYS A 284 1.19 26.32 -0.13
N ASN A 285 2.27 25.67 0.27
CA ASN A 285 2.45 25.28 1.67
C ASN A 285 2.39 26.51 2.58
N PRO A 286 1.55 26.50 3.64
CA PRO A 286 1.43 27.63 4.56
C PRO A 286 2.73 27.96 5.31
N GLU A 287 2.96 29.23 5.54
CA GLU A 287 4.12 29.72 6.29
C GLU A 287 3.76 29.91 7.76
N HIS A 288 4.36 29.11 8.63
CA HIS A 288 4.20 29.25 10.07
C HIS A 288 5.22 30.25 10.61
N THR A 289 4.74 31.30 11.28
CA THR A 289 5.63 32.33 11.82
C THR A 289 5.28 32.62 13.28
N LYS A 290 6.32 32.78 14.09
CA LYS A 290 6.22 33.17 15.50
C LYS A 290 7.03 34.46 15.71
N PRO A 291 6.39 35.63 15.69
CA PRO A 291 7.09 36.90 15.85
C PRO A 291 7.65 37.07 17.27
N GLY A 292 8.73 37.85 17.42
CA GLY A 292 9.35 38.12 18.72
C GLY A 292 8.45 38.89 19.71
N LYS A 293 7.42 39.59 19.20
CA LYS A 293 6.29 40.15 19.96
C LYS A 293 4.99 39.85 19.19
N GLY A 294 4.04 39.13 19.82
CA GLY A 294 2.75 38.75 19.21
C GLY A 294 2.45 37.24 19.30
N GLY A 295 1.22 36.85 18.95
CA GLY A 295 0.80 35.44 18.83
C GLY A 295 1.36 34.77 17.57
N ALA A 296 1.50 33.44 17.60
CA ALA A 296 1.89 32.67 16.42
C ALA A 296 0.75 32.66 15.39
N TYR A 297 1.10 32.79 14.11
CA TYR A 297 0.13 32.78 13.01
C TYR A 297 0.64 31.97 11.83
N VAL A 298 -0.31 31.52 11.02
CA VAL A 298 -0.10 30.77 9.78
C VAL A 298 -0.53 31.64 8.62
N GLN A 299 0.39 31.96 7.72
CA GLN A 299 0.10 32.72 6.52
C GLN A 299 -0.19 31.76 5.36
N VAL A 300 -1.38 31.89 4.77
CA VAL A 300 -1.91 30.99 3.74
C VAL A 300 -2.17 31.79 2.46
N GLU A 301 -1.47 31.42 1.38
CA GLU A 301 -1.77 31.90 0.03
C GLU A 301 -2.81 30.98 -0.59
N MET A 302 -3.98 31.53 -0.90
CA MET A 302 -5.11 30.79 -1.44
C MET A 302 -5.64 31.42 -2.72
N LYS A 303 -6.19 30.61 -3.61
CA LYS A 303 -6.77 31.02 -4.89
C LYS A 303 -8.27 30.73 -4.87
N ASN A 304 -9.08 31.72 -5.20
CA ASN A 304 -10.52 31.58 -5.29
C ASN A 304 -10.86 30.63 -6.44
N LEU A 305 -11.74 29.66 -6.17
CA LEU A 305 -12.10 28.65 -7.15
C LEU A 305 -13.12 29.14 -8.19
N ARG A 306 -13.85 30.22 -7.90
CA ARG A 306 -14.82 30.81 -8.84
C ARG A 306 -14.22 31.92 -9.69
N THR A 307 -13.43 32.81 -9.06
CA THR A 307 -12.90 34.03 -9.72
C THR A 307 -11.44 33.91 -10.13
N GLY A 308 -10.70 32.92 -9.62
CA GLY A 308 -9.27 32.76 -9.86
C GLY A 308 -8.39 33.77 -9.11
N ASN A 309 -8.97 34.68 -8.34
CA ASN A 309 -8.28 35.69 -7.55
C ASN A 309 -7.39 35.06 -6.48
N LYS A 310 -6.23 35.65 -6.21
CA LYS A 310 -5.35 35.22 -5.12
C LYS A 310 -5.59 36.07 -3.88
N LEU A 311 -5.67 35.42 -2.72
CA LEU A 311 -5.79 36.04 -1.41
C LEU A 311 -4.68 35.50 -0.51
N ASN A 312 -4.01 36.39 0.21
CA ASN A 312 -3.01 36.03 1.22
C ASN A 312 -3.58 36.38 2.59
N GLN A 313 -3.99 35.37 3.36
CA GLN A 313 -4.66 35.54 4.65
C GLN A 313 -3.79 34.99 5.79
N ARG A 314 -3.86 35.64 6.95
CA ARG A 314 -3.19 35.18 8.17
C ARG A 314 -4.24 34.63 9.14
N PHE A 315 -4.08 33.37 9.51
CA PHE A 315 -4.87 32.72 10.55
C PHE A 315 -4.07 32.64 11.84
N SER A 316 -4.69 32.85 12.99
CA SER A 316 -4.02 32.58 14.27
C SER A 316 -3.74 31.08 14.37
N SER A 317 -2.61 30.66 14.96
CA SER A 317 -2.28 29.23 15.10
C SER A 317 -3.28 28.42 15.94
N SER A 318 -4.15 29.08 16.71
CA SER A 318 -5.23 28.46 17.48
C SER A 318 -6.60 28.52 16.80
N GLU A 319 -6.69 29.16 15.63
CA GLU A 319 -7.93 29.35 14.89
C GLU A 319 -8.31 28.07 14.15
N SER A 320 -9.60 27.79 14.06
CA SER A 320 -10.13 26.62 13.34
C SER A 320 -10.82 27.09 12.06
N VAL A 321 -10.47 26.50 10.92
CA VAL A 321 -11.03 26.85 9.61
C VAL A 321 -11.91 25.73 9.09
N GLU A 322 -12.99 26.10 8.40
CA GLU A 322 -13.94 25.17 7.82
C GLU A 322 -13.37 24.62 6.51
N LYS A 323 -13.21 23.30 6.46
CA LYS A 323 -12.77 22.59 5.26
C LYS A 323 -14.00 22.24 4.44
N ALA A 324 -14.04 22.65 3.18
CA ALA A 324 -15.15 22.36 2.29
C ALA A 324 -15.28 20.85 2.06
N PHE A 325 -16.50 20.33 2.09
CA PHE A 325 -16.78 18.95 1.70
C PHE A 325 -16.78 18.86 0.18
N LEU A 326 -16.00 17.92 -0.35
CA LEU A 326 -15.92 17.64 -1.78
C LEU A 326 -16.51 16.26 -2.01
N GLU A 327 -17.46 16.18 -2.91
CA GLU A 327 -17.95 14.91 -3.41
C GLU A 327 -16.87 14.28 -4.29
N ARG A 328 -16.67 12.97 -4.18
CA ARG A 328 -15.65 12.27 -4.96
C ARG A 328 -16.31 11.27 -5.87
N LYS A 329 -15.98 11.34 -7.16
CA LYS A 329 -16.42 10.34 -8.14
C LYS A 329 -15.20 9.74 -8.83
N GLU A 330 -15.21 8.43 -9.00
CA GLU A 330 -14.17 7.75 -9.75
C GLU A 330 -14.38 8.01 -11.25
N MET A 331 -13.37 8.52 -11.92
CA MET A 331 -13.41 8.83 -13.35
C MET A 331 -12.12 8.39 -14.03
N GLN A 332 -12.22 8.07 -15.31
CA GLN A 332 -11.08 7.69 -16.13
C GLN A 332 -10.52 8.92 -16.85
N TYR A 333 -9.23 9.19 -16.70
CA TYR A 333 -8.55 10.20 -17.51
C TYR A 333 -8.43 9.73 -18.96
N LEU A 334 -8.83 10.58 -19.91
CA LEU A 334 -8.80 10.26 -21.33
C LEU A 334 -7.56 10.84 -22.01
N TYR A 335 -7.53 12.17 -22.15
CA TYR A 335 -6.47 12.90 -22.83
C TYR A 335 -6.45 14.35 -22.36
N LYS A 336 -5.40 15.05 -22.78
CA LYS A 336 -5.24 16.49 -22.60
C LYS A 336 -5.61 17.22 -23.89
N GLU A 337 -6.45 18.25 -23.78
CA GLU A 337 -6.82 19.13 -24.89
C GLU A 337 -6.45 20.58 -24.55
N GLU A 338 -5.43 21.11 -25.23
CA GLU A 338 -4.87 22.45 -24.97
C GLU A 338 -4.50 22.70 -23.49
N ASN A 339 -5.40 23.35 -22.73
CA ASN A 339 -5.26 23.68 -21.31
C ASN A 339 -6.28 22.94 -20.41
N LEU A 340 -7.06 22.02 -20.96
CA LEU A 340 -8.07 21.24 -20.26
C LEU A 340 -7.66 19.75 -20.19
N LEU A 341 -7.90 19.15 -19.04
CA LEU A 341 -7.78 17.70 -18.82
C LEU A 341 -9.17 17.10 -18.89
N VAL A 342 -9.33 16.09 -19.74
CA VAL A 342 -10.63 15.43 -19.98
C VAL A 342 -10.71 14.12 -19.20
N PHE A 343 -11.77 13.98 -18.41
CA PHE A 343 -12.10 12.80 -17.63
C PHE A 343 -13.46 12.26 -18.04
N MET A 344 -13.70 10.97 -17.84
CA MET A 344 -14.95 10.31 -18.20
C MET A 344 -15.43 9.42 -17.06
N ASP A 345 -16.71 9.53 -16.72
CA ASP A 345 -17.38 8.60 -15.81
C ASP A 345 -17.51 7.22 -16.50
N PRO A 346 -17.01 6.12 -15.89
CA PRO A 346 -17.08 4.79 -16.50
C PRO A 346 -18.51 4.22 -16.59
N ASP A 347 -19.44 4.68 -15.76
CA ASP A 347 -20.81 4.18 -15.69
C ASP A 347 -21.76 5.00 -16.56
N SER A 348 -21.67 6.33 -16.51
CA SER A 348 -22.55 7.23 -17.25
C SER A 348 -22.00 7.68 -18.61
N PHE A 349 -20.70 7.46 -18.86
CA PHE A 349 -19.96 7.97 -20.02
C PHE A 349 -19.94 9.50 -20.13
N GLU A 350 -20.36 10.23 -19.08
CA GLU A 350 -20.30 11.69 -19.05
C GLU A 350 -18.85 12.17 -18.95
N GLN A 351 -18.52 13.20 -19.73
CA GLN A 351 -17.19 13.79 -19.76
C GLN A 351 -17.13 15.09 -18.97
N VAL A 352 -16.03 15.24 -18.25
CA VAL A 352 -15.79 16.35 -17.34
C VAL A 352 -14.42 16.94 -17.63
N MET A 353 -14.35 18.27 -17.72
CA MET A 353 -13.15 19.02 -18.08
C MET A 353 -12.61 19.79 -16.89
N ILE A 354 -11.30 19.71 -16.63
CA ILE A 354 -10.63 20.43 -15.55
C ILE A 354 -9.47 21.26 -16.09
N ASP A 355 -9.35 22.51 -15.63
CA ASP A 355 -8.23 23.38 -16.01
C ASP A 355 -6.89 22.84 -15.49
N GLN A 356 -5.92 22.72 -16.39
CA GLN A 356 -4.56 22.26 -16.09
C GLN A 356 -3.88 23.14 -15.02
N ASP A 357 -4.15 24.44 -14.98
CA ASP A 357 -3.51 25.36 -14.05
C ASP A 357 -3.83 25.05 -12.59
N LEU A 358 -4.95 24.37 -12.32
CA LEU A 358 -5.34 23.92 -10.99
C LEU A 358 -4.56 22.66 -10.54
N MET A 359 -3.81 22.03 -11.46
CA MET A 359 -3.34 20.65 -11.33
C MET A 359 -1.85 20.47 -11.64
N LYS A 360 -1.07 21.56 -11.64
CA LYS A 360 0.33 21.57 -12.10
C LYS A 360 1.21 20.49 -11.47
N ASP A 361 1.07 20.27 -10.17
CA ASP A 361 1.92 19.33 -9.42
C ASP A 361 1.53 17.85 -9.67
N LYS A 362 0.31 17.60 -10.16
CA LYS A 362 -0.27 16.26 -10.34
C LYS A 362 -0.10 15.75 -11.78
N LEU A 363 0.02 16.66 -12.75
CA LEU A 363 0.14 16.36 -14.18
C LEU A 363 1.17 15.30 -14.55
N PRO A 364 2.42 15.31 -14.02
CA PRO A 364 3.43 14.34 -14.44
C PRO A 364 3.04 12.89 -14.12
N PHE A 365 2.16 12.69 -13.15
CA PHE A 365 1.74 11.37 -12.66
C PHE A 365 0.45 10.87 -13.31
N LEU A 366 -0.17 11.67 -14.18
CA LEU A 366 -1.40 11.32 -14.88
C LEU A 366 -1.03 10.59 -16.19
N ALA A 367 -1.64 9.44 -16.42
CA ALA A 367 -1.42 8.64 -17.63
C ALA A 367 -2.75 8.33 -18.32
N ASP A 368 -2.75 8.31 -19.65
CA ASP A 368 -3.95 8.04 -20.45
C ASP A 368 -4.62 6.72 -20.02
N GLY A 369 -5.93 6.77 -19.81
CA GLY A 369 -6.73 5.63 -19.34
C GLY A 369 -6.65 5.35 -17.83
N MET A 370 -5.95 6.18 -17.04
CA MET A 370 -5.83 6.02 -15.58
C MET A 370 -7.13 6.40 -14.86
N SER A 371 -7.64 5.51 -13.99
CA SER A 371 -8.73 5.83 -13.06
C SER A 371 -8.22 6.72 -11.91
N VAL A 372 -8.92 7.82 -11.66
CA VAL A 372 -8.64 8.79 -10.59
C VAL A 372 -9.94 9.22 -9.91
N GLU A 373 -9.88 9.63 -8.65
CA GLU A 373 -11.05 10.25 -8.00
C GLU A 373 -11.07 11.73 -8.35
N VAL A 374 -12.10 12.20 -9.05
CA VAL A 374 -12.34 13.62 -9.29
C VAL A 374 -13.16 14.18 -8.12
N GLU A 375 -12.67 15.27 -7.53
CA GLU A 375 -13.32 16.01 -6.45
C GLU A 375 -14.23 17.10 -7.04
N PHE A 376 -15.53 16.97 -6.75
CA PHE A 376 -16.60 17.86 -7.15
C PHE A 376 -17.07 18.74 -5.99
N TYR A 377 -17.49 19.95 -6.33
CA TYR A 377 -18.27 20.81 -5.45
C TYR A 377 -19.45 21.38 -6.21
N GLN A 378 -20.68 21.10 -5.75
CA GLN A 378 -21.91 21.54 -6.42
C GLN A 378 -21.87 21.26 -7.92
N ASP A 379 -21.54 20.00 -8.28
CA ASP A 379 -21.39 19.49 -9.65
C ASP A 379 -20.26 20.07 -10.50
N LYS A 380 -19.40 20.94 -9.94
CA LYS A 380 -18.21 21.43 -10.65
C LYS A 380 -16.96 20.62 -10.26
N PRO A 381 -16.19 20.11 -11.24
CA PRO A 381 -14.93 19.44 -10.95
C PRO A 381 -13.85 20.45 -10.54
N LEU A 382 -13.12 20.15 -9.47
CA LEU A 382 -12.14 21.08 -8.89
C LEU A 382 -10.73 20.50 -8.81
N SER A 383 -10.61 19.26 -8.36
CA SER A 383 -9.32 18.58 -8.22
C SER A 383 -9.45 17.08 -8.48
N ILE A 384 -8.32 16.38 -8.40
CA ILE A 384 -8.23 14.93 -8.55
C ILE A 384 -7.37 14.40 -7.42
N VAL A 385 -7.73 13.23 -6.92
CA VAL A 385 -6.90 12.46 -6.01
C VAL A 385 -6.24 11.36 -6.82
N LEU A 386 -4.91 11.44 -6.89
CA LEU A 386 -4.09 10.39 -7.49
C LEU A 386 -3.90 9.25 -6.49
N ALA A 387 -3.70 8.04 -7.00
CA ALA A 387 -3.27 6.91 -6.19
C ALA A 387 -1.97 7.20 -5.44
N GLN A 388 -1.78 6.60 -4.25
CA GLN A 388 -0.58 6.80 -3.44
C GLN A 388 0.72 6.40 -4.14
N THR A 389 0.63 5.48 -5.11
CA THR A 389 1.76 5.00 -5.91
C THR A 389 1.33 4.84 -7.36
N VAL A 390 2.19 5.25 -8.29
CA VAL A 390 2.02 5.05 -9.73
C VAL A 390 3.21 4.25 -10.25
N ILE A 391 2.95 3.30 -11.16
CA ILE A 391 4.00 2.50 -11.81
C ILE A 391 4.41 3.23 -13.09
N LEU A 392 5.70 3.57 -13.20
CA LEU A 392 6.28 4.25 -14.35
C LEU A 392 7.50 3.49 -14.84
N GLU A 393 7.70 3.48 -16.15
CA GLU A 393 8.88 2.87 -16.77
C GLU A 393 10.08 3.82 -16.72
N ILE A 394 11.27 3.24 -16.48
CA ILE A 394 12.55 3.97 -16.50
C ILE A 394 13.01 4.10 -17.94
N GLN A 395 13.18 5.33 -18.42
CA GLN A 395 13.71 5.62 -19.75
C GLN A 395 15.25 5.62 -19.75
N GLU A 396 15.88 6.26 -18.76
CA GLU A 396 17.35 6.41 -18.70
C GLU A 396 17.85 6.39 -17.24
N THR A 397 19.09 5.92 -17.02
CA THR A 397 19.74 6.00 -15.68
C THR A 397 21.20 6.42 -15.78
N ASP A 398 21.64 7.28 -14.87
CA ASP A 398 23.05 7.69 -14.78
C ASP A 398 23.95 6.52 -14.32
N PRO A 399 25.23 6.47 -14.75
CA PRO A 399 26.18 5.45 -14.32
C PRO A 399 26.53 5.61 -12.83
N VAL A 400 26.80 4.49 -12.14
CA VAL A 400 27.10 4.50 -10.70
C VAL A 400 28.46 5.16 -10.42
N ILE A 401 28.45 6.20 -9.59
CA ILE A 401 29.66 6.95 -9.20
C ILE A 401 30.46 6.16 -8.15
N LYS A 402 31.77 6.07 -8.37
CA LYS A 402 32.74 5.33 -7.56
C LYS A 402 32.80 5.83 -6.11
N GLY A 403 32.75 4.91 -5.13
CA GLY A 403 32.95 5.20 -3.71
C GLY A 403 31.68 5.18 -2.83
N SER A 404 30.52 4.98 -3.43
CA SER A 404 29.25 4.95 -2.71
C SER A 404 29.00 3.56 -2.12
N THR A 405 28.85 3.45 -0.80
CA THR A 405 28.60 2.18 -0.11
C THR A 405 27.21 1.62 -0.45
N ALA A 406 27.11 0.29 -0.54
CA ALA A 406 25.92 -0.44 -0.98
C ALA A 406 24.66 -0.21 -0.12
N THR A 407 24.80 0.36 1.08
CA THR A 407 23.71 0.50 2.04
C THR A 407 22.86 1.76 1.90
N SER A 408 23.23 2.76 1.06
CA SER A 408 22.39 3.96 0.89
C SER A 408 22.65 4.77 -0.39
N SER A 409 23.22 4.19 -1.44
CA SER A 409 23.53 4.93 -2.67
C SER A 409 22.48 4.72 -3.73
N TYR A 410 21.43 5.54 -3.78
CA TYR A 410 20.55 5.55 -4.93
C TYR A 410 21.21 6.26 -6.12
N LYS A 411 20.94 5.81 -7.36
CA LYS A 411 21.30 6.52 -8.59
C LYS A 411 20.08 7.24 -9.17
N PRO A 412 20.23 8.43 -9.76
CA PRO A 412 19.13 9.07 -10.47
C PRO A 412 18.76 8.29 -11.74
N ALA A 413 17.44 8.21 -11.97
CA ALA A 413 16.80 7.64 -13.14
C ALA A 413 15.77 8.65 -13.68
N ILE A 414 15.66 8.74 -15.00
CA ILE A 414 14.65 9.51 -15.70
C ILE A 414 13.55 8.55 -16.12
N MET A 415 12.32 8.84 -15.71
CA MET A 415 11.12 8.08 -16.07
C MET A 415 10.56 8.54 -17.43
N VAL A 416 9.71 7.73 -18.06
CA VAL A 416 9.09 8.04 -19.38
C VAL A 416 8.33 9.38 -19.39
N ASN A 417 7.83 9.83 -18.24
CA ASN A 417 7.16 11.12 -18.06
C ASN A 417 8.13 12.30 -17.78
N GLY A 418 9.44 12.07 -17.86
CA GLY A 418 10.48 13.08 -17.62
C GLY A 418 10.81 13.33 -16.15
N LEU A 419 10.14 12.68 -15.19
CA LEU A 419 10.46 12.83 -13.76
C LEU A 419 11.78 12.14 -13.40
N ARG A 420 12.57 12.80 -12.54
CA ARG A 420 13.82 12.25 -12.02
C ARG A 420 13.58 11.62 -10.64
N VAL A 421 13.89 10.34 -10.49
CA VAL A 421 13.77 9.61 -9.22
C VAL A 421 15.00 8.77 -8.91
N MET A 422 15.14 8.39 -7.65
CA MET A 422 16.33 7.73 -7.12
C MET A 422 16.09 6.21 -7.04
N VAL A 423 16.88 5.41 -7.75
CA VAL A 423 16.74 3.94 -7.85
C VAL A 423 17.98 3.19 -7.32
N PRO A 424 17.84 1.96 -6.80
CA PRO A 424 18.99 1.19 -6.30
C PRO A 424 20.03 0.85 -7.38
N PRO A 425 21.33 0.74 -7.02
CA PRO A 425 22.42 0.60 -7.97
C PRO A 425 22.71 -0.85 -8.42
N TYR A 426 22.27 -1.90 -7.69
CA TYR A 426 22.78 -3.28 -7.87
C TYR A 426 21.74 -4.44 -7.75
N LEU A 427 20.65 -4.39 -8.52
CA LEU A 427 19.56 -5.40 -8.45
C LEU A 427 20.02 -6.87 -8.58
N VAL A 428 20.94 -7.17 -9.52
CA VAL A 428 21.42 -8.54 -9.78
C VAL A 428 22.37 -9.03 -8.69
N THR A 429 23.28 -8.16 -8.23
CA THR A 429 24.24 -8.49 -7.18
C THR A 429 23.52 -8.82 -5.87
N ASP A 430 22.48 -8.05 -5.54
CA ASP A 430 21.67 -8.28 -4.34
C ASP A 430 20.84 -9.56 -4.45
N ALA A 431 20.27 -9.85 -5.62
CA ALA A 431 19.54 -11.09 -5.88
C ALA A 431 20.43 -12.32 -5.70
N ILE A 432 21.63 -12.33 -6.29
CA ILE A 432 22.60 -13.42 -6.15
C ILE A 432 23.08 -13.56 -4.71
N ARG A 433 23.42 -12.45 -4.05
CA ARG A 433 23.89 -12.46 -2.66
C ARG A 433 22.81 -13.02 -1.74
N GLY A 434 21.55 -12.62 -1.94
CA GLY A 434 20.39 -13.13 -1.21
C GLY A 434 20.20 -14.63 -1.41
N ALA A 435 20.28 -15.09 -2.66
CA ALA A 435 20.12 -16.50 -3.02
C ALA A 435 21.25 -17.40 -2.52
N SER A 436 22.43 -16.85 -2.21
CA SER A 436 23.58 -17.63 -1.73
C SER A 436 23.80 -17.60 -0.21
N LYS A 437 23.02 -16.81 0.57
CA LYS A 437 23.28 -16.61 2.02
C LYS A 437 23.35 -17.90 2.83
N PHE A 438 22.50 -18.87 2.48
CA PHE A 438 22.42 -20.13 3.22
C PHE A 438 23.53 -21.13 2.83
N LEU A 439 24.19 -20.94 1.69
CA LEU A 439 25.23 -21.85 1.21
C LEU A 439 26.46 -21.88 2.13
N HIS A 440 26.71 -20.80 2.88
CA HIS A 440 27.78 -20.80 3.89
C HIS A 440 27.50 -21.85 4.98
N ARG A 441 26.28 -21.91 5.50
CA ARG A 441 25.86 -22.93 6.47
C ARG A 441 25.89 -24.32 5.84
N ASP A 442 25.29 -24.46 4.66
CA ASP A 442 25.15 -25.75 3.99
C ASP A 442 26.55 -26.34 3.64
N TYR A 443 27.53 -25.50 3.31
CA TYR A 443 28.93 -25.91 3.13
C TYR A 443 29.55 -26.52 4.39
N PHE A 444 29.44 -25.87 5.55
CA PHE A 444 29.98 -26.42 6.81
C PHE A 444 29.21 -27.66 7.28
N GLU A 445 27.91 -27.75 6.97
CA GLU A 445 27.13 -28.95 7.23
C GLU A 445 27.60 -30.12 6.35
N LEU A 446 27.93 -29.85 5.09
CA LEU A 446 28.48 -30.85 4.18
C LEU A 446 29.88 -31.34 4.61
N GLU A 447 30.76 -30.44 5.06
CA GLU A 447 32.07 -30.80 5.63
C GLU A 447 31.91 -31.81 6.78
N ASN A 448 30.90 -31.61 7.63
CA ASN A 448 30.55 -32.57 8.68
C ASN A 448 29.95 -33.87 8.11
N LEU A 449 29.10 -33.81 7.07
CA LEU A 449 28.49 -34.98 6.46
C LEU A 449 29.50 -35.92 5.78
N GLN A 450 30.59 -35.40 5.21
CA GLN A 450 31.66 -36.20 4.63
C GLN A 450 32.34 -37.14 5.64
N SER A 451 32.32 -36.78 6.94
CA SER A 451 32.78 -37.67 8.01
C SER A 451 31.82 -38.84 8.28
N SER A 452 30.61 -38.81 7.72
CA SER A 452 29.60 -39.87 7.79
C SER A 452 29.41 -40.53 6.43
N GLU A 453 28.96 -41.79 6.38
CA GLU A 453 28.72 -42.52 5.12
C GLU A 453 27.44 -42.05 4.35
N LYS A 454 26.98 -40.82 4.56
CA LYS A 454 25.76 -40.29 3.93
C LYS A 454 26.05 -39.78 2.51
N ASN A 455 25.06 -39.94 1.61
CA ASN A 455 25.15 -39.46 0.24
C ASN A 455 25.16 -37.92 0.17
N THR A 456 26.30 -37.33 -0.18
CA THR A 456 26.52 -35.88 -0.27
C THR A 456 25.86 -35.25 -1.50
N LYS A 457 25.69 -36.00 -2.59
CA LYS A 457 25.10 -35.51 -3.84
C LYS A 457 23.66 -35.02 -3.66
N PHE A 458 22.85 -35.78 -2.93
CA PHE A 458 21.47 -35.40 -2.63
C PHE A 458 21.37 -34.06 -1.87
N PHE A 459 22.35 -33.79 -1.00
CA PHE A 459 22.40 -32.53 -0.25
C PHE A 459 22.75 -31.35 -1.17
N VAL A 460 23.70 -31.56 -2.08
CA VAL A 460 24.11 -30.56 -3.09
C VAL A 460 22.97 -30.25 -4.08
N ASP A 461 22.27 -31.27 -4.58
CA ASP A 461 21.10 -31.10 -5.46
C ASP A 461 20.01 -30.24 -4.80
N LYS A 462 19.75 -30.48 -3.50
CA LYS A 462 18.78 -29.69 -2.73
C LYS A 462 19.22 -28.24 -2.56
N ALA A 463 20.52 -28.00 -2.33
CA ALA A 463 21.06 -26.65 -2.25
C ALA A 463 20.93 -25.93 -3.59
N LYS A 464 21.26 -26.60 -4.71
CA LYS A 464 21.08 -26.08 -6.08
C LYS A 464 19.63 -25.69 -6.35
N GLN A 465 18.68 -26.58 -6.05
CA GLN A 465 17.25 -26.28 -6.23
C GLN A 465 16.82 -25.03 -5.44
N ARG A 466 17.24 -24.93 -4.18
CA ARG A 466 16.92 -23.78 -3.32
C ARG A 466 17.53 -22.47 -3.82
N VAL A 467 18.73 -22.52 -4.39
CA VAL A 467 19.36 -21.35 -5.03
C VAL A 467 18.52 -20.92 -6.24
N ALA A 468 18.15 -21.87 -7.10
CA ALA A 468 17.36 -21.60 -8.30
C ALA A 468 16.01 -20.95 -7.97
N GLU A 469 15.27 -21.48 -6.98
CA GLU A 469 13.99 -20.92 -6.51
C GLU A 469 14.14 -19.48 -5.99
N ASN A 470 15.19 -19.20 -5.21
CA ASN A 470 15.43 -17.87 -4.66
C ASN A 470 15.86 -16.85 -5.73
N LEU A 471 16.68 -17.28 -6.70
CA LEU A 471 17.05 -16.47 -7.86
C LEU A 471 15.83 -16.16 -8.71
N GLN A 472 14.99 -17.16 -9.01
CA GLN A 472 13.76 -16.98 -9.76
C GLN A 472 12.87 -15.95 -9.09
N LYS A 473 12.60 -16.10 -7.78
CA LYS A 473 11.76 -15.17 -7.00
C LYS A 473 12.29 -13.74 -6.96
N SER A 474 13.61 -13.57 -6.97
CA SER A 474 14.25 -12.26 -6.85
C SER A 474 14.36 -11.56 -8.20
N LEU A 475 14.71 -12.31 -9.25
CA LEU A 475 14.93 -11.80 -10.60
C LEU A 475 13.61 -11.62 -11.36
N SER A 476 12.58 -12.45 -11.13
CA SER A 476 11.28 -12.35 -11.83
C SER A 476 10.53 -11.05 -11.55
N LYS A 477 10.94 -10.30 -10.51
CA LYS A 477 10.44 -8.95 -10.21
C LYS A 477 10.89 -7.91 -11.24
N TYR A 478 12.00 -8.18 -11.93
CA TYR A 478 12.69 -7.21 -12.78
C TYR A 478 12.88 -7.72 -14.21
N TYR A 479 12.90 -9.04 -14.41
CA TYR A 479 13.18 -9.67 -15.70
C TYR A 479 12.05 -10.62 -16.09
N LYS A 480 11.53 -10.43 -17.31
CA LYS A 480 10.43 -11.22 -17.86
C LYS A 480 10.88 -12.63 -18.29
N THR A 481 12.10 -12.73 -18.81
CA THR A 481 12.67 -13.98 -19.31
C THR A 481 13.88 -14.39 -18.47
N ILE A 482 13.78 -15.53 -17.78
CA ILE A 482 14.86 -16.12 -16.99
C ILE A 482 15.09 -17.55 -17.46
N ILE A 483 16.33 -17.88 -17.77
CA ILE A 483 16.74 -19.17 -18.33
C ILE A 483 17.69 -19.83 -17.32
N PHE A 484 17.30 -20.98 -16.78
CA PHE A 484 18.15 -21.81 -15.90
C PHE A 484 18.79 -22.96 -16.68
N ASP A 485 20.05 -23.24 -16.34
CA ASP A 485 20.93 -24.17 -17.06
C ASP A 485 20.73 -25.67 -16.74
N ASN A 486 19.53 -26.12 -16.38
CA ASN A 486 19.31 -27.53 -16.03
C ASN A 486 19.07 -28.42 -17.26
N GLU A 487 19.99 -28.38 -18.25
CA GLU A 487 19.98 -29.17 -19.50
C GLU A 487 19.01 -28.68 -20.60
N LEU A 488 19.44 -27.74 -21.45
CA LEU A 488 18.67 -27.38 -22.66
C LEU A 488 19.52 -27.25 -23.94
N ASN A 489 18.94 -27.78 -25.02
CA ASN A 489 19.45 -27.76 -26.38
C ASN A 489 19.18 -26.38 -27.02
N LEU A 490 20.23 -25.75 -27.54
CA LEU A 490 20.35 -24.31 -27.87
C LEU A 490 19.50 -23.79 -29.05
N GLN A 491 18.74 -24.63 -29.76
CA GLN A 491 18.05 -24.23 -31.00
C GLN A 491 16.62 -23.71 -30.80
N ASN A 492 16.05 -23.79 -29.60
CA ASN A 492 14.62 -23.48 -29.34
C ASN A 492 14.36 -22.25 -28.46
N LEU A 493 15.38 -21.46 -28.11
CA LEU A 493 15.21 -20.30 -27.22
C LEU A 493 14.79 -19.05 -28.01
N SER A 494 13.47 -18.83 -28.13
CA SER A 494 12.91 -17.57 -28.62
C SER A 494 12.60 -16.62 -27.46
N PHE A 495 13.38 -15.54 -27.30
CA PHE A 495 13.06 -14.44 -26.38
C PHE A 495 13.17 -13.08 -27.07
N SER A 496 12.29 -12.15 -26.70
CA SER A 496 12.29 -10.75 -27.16
C SER A 496 13.09 -9.87 -26.19
N ASP A 497 13.87 -8.94 -26.74
CA ASP A 497 14.65 -7.89 -26.06
C ASP A 497 15.78 -8.35 -25.11
N SER A 498 15.46 -8.84 -23.92
CA SER A 498 16.45 -9.21 -22.89
C SER A 498 16.08 -10.49 -22.15
N ALA A 499 17.09 -11.31 -21.85
CA ALA A 499 16.95 -12.52 -21.05
C ALA A 499 18.07 -12.61 -20.01
N VAL A 500 17.74 -13.17 -18.85
CA VAL A 500 18.72 -13.45 -17.81
C VAL A 500 19.05 -14.92 -17.85
N LEU A 501 20.32 -15.22 -18.16
CA LEU A 501 20.87 -16.55 -18.02
C LEU A 501 21.38 -16.74 -16.59
N VAL A 502 20.87 -17.77 -15.92
CA VAL A 502 21.24 -18.11 -14.55
C VAL A 502 21.89 -19.49 -14.55
N HIS A 503 23.16 -19.52 -14.13
CA HIS A 503 23.88 -20.74 -13.83
C HIS A 503 24.02 -20.87 -12.33
N VAL A 504 23.30 -21.87 -11.81
CA VAL A 504 22.95 -21.99 -10.41
C VAL A 504 24.16 -22.33 -9.55
N LEU A 505 25.05 -23.21 -10.03
CA LEU A 505 26.23 -23.65 -9.27
C LEU A 505 27.35 -24.17 -10.20
N ASP A 506 28.36 -23.35 -10.43
CA ASP A 506 29.61 -23.75 -11.10
C ASP A 506 30.54 -24.42 -10.06
N GLY A 507 31.16 -25.53 -10.45
CA GLY A 507 32.00 -26.32 -9.54
C GLY A 507 31.19 -27.17 -8.54
N GLU A 508 30.09 -27.78 -8.98
CA GLU A 508 29.25 -28.66 -8.15
C GLU A 508 30.04 -29.75 -7.41
N ALA A 509 30.98 -30.41 -8.10
CA ALA A 509 31.84 -31.40 -7.50
C ALA A 509 32.83 -30.81 -6.46
N ASN A 510 33.22 -29.53 -6.60
CA ASN A 510 33.94 -28.84 -5.53
C ASN A 510 33.05 -28.66 -4.31
N PHE A 511 31.78 -28.30 -4.52
CA PHE A 511 30.83 -28.19 -3.42
C PHE A 511 30.60 -29.53 -2.75
N GLU A 512 30.33 -30.62 -3.49
CA GLU A 512 30.22 -32.00 -2.97
C GLU A 512 31.46 -32.44 -2.15
N ARG A 513 32.64 -31.97 -2.55
CA ARG A 513 33.92 -32.23 -1.89
C ARG A 513 34.25 -31.24 -0.77
N ALA A 514 33.35 -30.33 -0.39
CA ALA A 514 33.59 -29.30 0.61
C ALA A 514 34.86 -28.48 0.31
N ILE A 515 35.06 -28.14 -0.97
CA ILE A 515 36.10 -27.24 -1.46
C ILE A 515 35.45 -25.88 -1.73
N PRO A 516 36.00 -24.76 -1.22
CA PRO A 516 35.31 -23.46 -1.23
C PRO A 516 35.27 -22.78 -2.62
N PHE A 517 35.76 -23.44 -3.66
CA PHE A 517 35.90 -22.92 -5.02
C PHE A 517 34.69 -23.28 -5.89
N PHE A 518 33.50 -22.83 -5.48
CA PHE A 518 32.26 -22.92 -6.25
C PHE A 518 31.60 -21.53 -6.32
N ALA A 519 30.84 -21.29 -7.38
CA ALA A 519 30.26 -19.97 -7.63
C ALA A 519 28.85 -20.03 -8.21
N LEU A 520 28.10 -18.95 -8.01
CA LEU A 520 26.86 -18.67 -8.74
C LEU A 520 27.18 -17.67 -9.84
N ILE A 521 26.66 -17.90 -11.04
CA ILE A 521 26.89 -17.03 -12.19
C ILE A 521 25.55 -16.57 -12.74
N VAL A 522 25.38 -15.27 -12.89
CA VAL A 522 24.23 -14.70 -13.60
C VAL A 522 24.74 -13.77 -14.69
N THR A 523 24.28 -14.01 -15.90
CA THR A 523 24.61 -13.23 -17.09
C THR A 523 23.33 -12.64 -17.68
N ILE A 524 23.30 -11.34 -17.88
CA ILE A 524 22.23 -10.67 -18.62
C ILE A 524 22.62 -10.63 -20.09
N LEU A 525 21.73 -11.14 -20.92
CA LEU A 525 21.85 -11.20 -22.36
C LEU A 525 20.82 -10.27 -22.99
N THR A 526 21.22 -9.53 -24.00
CA THR A 526 20.30 -8.78 -24.87
C THR A 526 20.40 -9.29 -26.30
N LYS A 527 19.26 -9.26 -26.99
CA LYS A 527 19.16 -9.63 -28.40
C LYS A 527 18.95 -8.36 -29.22
N LYS A 528 19.96 -7.95 -29.99
CA LYS A 528 19.90 -6.79 -30.90
C LYS A 528 20.17 -7.24 -32.33
N HIS A 529 19.25 -6.97 -33.26
CA HIS A 529 19.37 -7.33 -34.68
C HIS A 529 19.76 -8.80 -34.90
N ASP A 530 19.08 -9.72 -34.21
CA ASP A 530 19.34 -11.18 -34.22
C ASP A 530 20.69 -11.65 -33.65
N LYS A 531 21.51 -10.73 -33.10
CA LYS A 531 22.74 -11.06 -32.40
C LYS A 531 22.53 -11.00 -30.88
N ILE A 532 23.00 -12.04 -30.18
CA ILE A 532 22.99 -12.11 -28.72
C ILE A 532 24.31 -11.52 -28.19
N SER A 533 24.21 -10.59 -27.25
CA SER A 533 25.37 -10.04 -26.53
C SER A 533 25.15 -10.07 -25.03
N ALA A 534 26.22 -10.24 -24.26
CA ALA A 534 26.18 -10.07 -22.80
C ALA A 534 26.31 -8.58 -22.44
N ASP A 535 25.38 -8.10 -21.61
CA ASP A 535 25.36 -6.71 -21.11
C ASP A 535 25.99 -6.62 -19.71
N LYS A 536 25.77 -7.66 -18.89
CA LYS A 536 26.23 -7.73 -17.50
C LYS A 536 26.50 -9.17 -17.10
N ILE A 537 27.52 -9.38 -16.28
CA ILE A 537 27.82 -10.67 -15.65
C ILE A 537 28.16 -10.44 -14.18
N VAL A 538 27.68 -11.32 -13.33
CA VAL A 538 27.98 -11.35 -11.89
C VAL A 538 28.33 -12.78 -11.51
N VAL A 539 29.50 -12.95 -10.89
CA VAL A 539 30.04 -14.22 -10.38
C VAL A 539 30.25 -14.06 -8.88
N ASN A 540 29.52 -14.83 -8.09
CA ASN A 540 29.58 -14.77 -6.62
C ASN A 540 30.18 -16.06 -6.07
N PHE A 541 31.25 -15.93 -5.28
CA PHE A 541 31.86 -17.01 -4.50
C PHE A 541 31.37 -16.92 -3.05
N PRO A 542 30.35 -17.69 -2.64
CA PRO A 542 29.66 -17.47 -1.37
C PRO A 542 30.55 -17.70 -0.15
N ILE A 543 31.47 -18.65 -0.24
CA ILE A 543 32.38 -19.02 0.86
C ILE A 543 33.58 -18.08 0.95
N LEU A 544 34.09 -17.63 -0.21
CA LEU A 544 35.21 -16.69 -0.25
C LEU A 544 34.79 -15.25 0.08
N GLY A 545 33.48 -14.94 -0.03
CA GLY A 545 32.96 -13.58 0.16
C GLY A 545 33.42 -12.62 -0.94
N ASP A 546 33.75 -13.16 -2.11
CA ASP A 546 34.27 -12.43 -3.27
C ASP A 546 33.20 -12.44 -4.39
N ILE A 547 32.83 -11.26 -4.89
CA ILE A 547 31.90 -11.09 -6.02
C ILE A 547 32.62 -10.35 -7.14
N TYR A 548 32.71 -10.99 -8.30
CA TYR A 548 33.22 -10.40 -9.53
C TYR A 548 32.05 -9.96 -10.40
N TYR A 549 32.10 -8.76 -10.96
CA TYR A 549 31.08 -8.32 -11.91
C TYR A 549 31.67 -7.43 -12.99
N ALA A 550 31.05 -7.46 -14.18
CA ALA A 550 31.38 -6.56 -15.28
C ALA A 550 30.12 -6.07 -15.99
N GLU A 551 30.22 -4.87 -16.55
CA GLU A 551 29.19 -4.25 -17.39
C GLU A 551 29.82 -3.81 -18.70
N GLN A 552 29.15 -4.10 -19.81
CA GLN A 552 29.64 -3.78 -21.15
C GLN A 552 29.99 -2.29 -21.27
N GLY A 553 31.24 -2.00 -21.66
CA GLY A 553 31.76 -0.64 -21.86
C GLY A 553 32.08 0.14 -20.58
N LYS A 554 31.88 -0.43 -19.39
CA LYS A 554 32.12 0.27 -18.12
C LYS A 554 33.28 -0.32 -17.31
N GLY A 555 33.71 -1.55 -17.60
CA GLY A 555 34.79 -2.23 -16.90
C GLY A 555 34.34 -3.41 -16.01
N ALA A 556 35.31 -3.97 -15.29
CA ALA A 556 35.14 -5.08 -14.36
C ALA A 556 35.60 -4.72 -12.93
N TRP A 557 34.94 -5.30 -11.93
CA TRP A 557 35.15 -5.03 -10.51
C TRP A 557 35.10 -6.28 -9.66
N LEU A 558 35.77 -6.22 -8.51
CA LEU A 558 35.76 -7.22 -7.44
C LEU A 558 35.26 -6.55 -6.16
N GLU A 559 34.16 -7.05 -5.62
CA GLU A 559 33.68 -6.72 -4.28
C GLU A 559 34.12 -7.82 -3.31
N ARG A 560 34.83 -7.45 -2.23
CA ARG A 560 35.35 -8.39 -1.23
C ARG A 560 34.81 -8.03 0.15
N HIS A 561 34.25 -9.01 0.84
CA HIS A 561 33.59 -8.83 2.15
C HIS A 561 34.38 -9.42 3.33
N SER A 562 35.70 -9.61 3.18
CA SER A 562 36.59 -10.11 4.24
C SER A 562 36.97 -8.99 5.22
N ALA A 563 37.01 -9.31 6.52
CA ALA A 563 37.26 -8.39 7.64
C ALA A 563 38.57 -7.57 7.58
N ASN A 564 39.49 -7.88 6.65
CA ASN A 564 40.82 -7.27 6.58
C ASN A 564 40.98 -6.19 5.51
N PHE A 565 39.96 -5.91 4.68
CA PHE A 565 39.97 -4.78 3.74
C PHE A 565 38.62 -4.10 3.77
N SER A 566 38.61 -2.76 3.83
CA SER A 566 37.38 -1.96 3.88
C SER A 566 36.43 -2.34 2.76
N SER A 567 35.17 -2.61 3.15
CA SER A 567 34.07 -3.02 2.28
C SER A 567 33.87 -2.05 1.11
N GLY A 568 34.26 -2.48 -0.08
CA GLY A 568 34.11 -1.69 -1.31
C GLY A 568 34.52 -2.47 -2.55
N ALA A 569 33.86 -2.18 -3.68
CA ALA A 569 34.23 -2.75 -4.97
C ALA A 569 35.54 -2.13 -5.48
N VAL A 570 36.57 -2.96 -5.65
CA VAL A 570 37.87 -2.59 -6.23
C VAL A 570 37.81 -2.84 -7.72
N ARG A 571 38.16 -1.83 -8.53
CA ARG A 571 38.31 -2.01 -9.98
C ARG A 571 39.45 -2.99 -10.22
N LEU A 572 39.18 -4.05 -10.97
CA LEU A 572 40.18 -5.04 -11.32
C LEU A 572 41.13 -4.42 -12.34
N ARG A 573 42.40 -4.29 -11.98
CA ARG A 573 43.48 -4.03 -12.93
C ARG A 573 44.27 -5.33 -13.07
N VAL A 574 44.26 -5.84 -14.28
CA VAL A 574 45.10 -6.96 -14.67
C VAL A 574 46.57 -6.54 -14.60
N SER A 575 47.37 -7.28 -13.84
CA SER A 575 48.82 -7.06 -13.70
C SER A 575 49.59 -7.82 -14.78
N VAL A 576 50.65 -7.20 -15.31
CA VAL A 576 51.51 -7.77 -16.37
C VAL A 576 52.74 -8.46 -15.74
N LYS A 577 52.86 -9.80 -15.82
CA LYS A 577 54.07 -10.61 -15.54
C LYS A 577 54.35 -11.72 -16.61
N ASN A 578 55.62 -11.99 -16.88
CA ASN A 578 56.08 -12.38 -18.24
C ASN A 578 56.31 -13.89 -18.59
N LYS A 579 55.85 -14.91 -17.84
CA LYS A 579 56.13 -16.34 -18.19
C LYS A 579 54.90 -17.26 -18.19
N LEU A 580 54.69 -17.94 -19.33
CA LEU A 580 53.54 -18.82 -19.66
C LEU A 580 53.61 -20.21 -19.00
N GLU A 581 54.79 -20.80 -19.03
CA GLU A 581 55.05 -22.22 -18.71
C GLU A 581 54.70 -22.61 -17.27
N ASP A 582 54.56 -21.63 -16.38
CA ASP A 582 54.36 -21.86 -14.94
C ASP A 582 52.89 -21.73 -14.47
N ARG A 583 51.93 -21.35 -15.34
CA ARG A 583 50.64 -20.78 -14.87
C ARG A 583 49.39 -21.07 -15.70
N LEU A 584 49.43 -21.98 -16.67
CA LEU A 584 48.22 -22.36 -17.40
C LEU A 584 47.30 -23.21 -16.52
N VAL A 585 46.02 -22.84 -16.51
CA VAL A 585 44.96 -23.54 -15.78
C VAL A 585 43.88 -24.02 -16.75
N CYS A 586 43.41 -25.25 -16.56
CA CYS A 586 42.43 -25.91 -17.42
C CYS A 586 41.22 -26.43 -16.64
N CYS A 587 40.06 -26.55 -17.29
CA CYS A 587 38.93 -27.32 -16.79
C CYS A 587 38.91 -28.73 -17.39
N ASN A 588 38.32 -29.67 -16.63
CA ASN A 588 37.94 -31.02 -17.06
C ASN A 588 39.09 -32.02 -17.34
N TYR A 589 38.95 -33.26 -16.82
CA TYR A 589 39.97 -34.30 -16.91
C TYR A 589 40.05 -34.96 -18.30
N SER A 590 38.95 -34.95 -19.07
CA SER A 590 38.87 -35.61 -20.38
C SER A 590 39.76 -34.98 -21.46
N GLU A 591 40.21 -33.73 -21.24
CA GLU A 591 40.93 -32.94 -22.25
C GLU A 591 42.40 -32.69 -21.88
N LEU A 592 42.86 -33.34 -20.80
CA LEU A 592 44.26 -33.40 -20.36
C LEU A 592 45.29 -33.62 -21.48
N PRO A 593 45.07 -34.53 -22.45
CA PRO A 593 46.06 -34.81 -23.49
C PRO A 593 46.33 -33.64 -24.44
N ILE A 594 45.33 -32.77 -24.66
CA ILE A 594 45.47 -31.56 -25.48
C ILE A 594 46.16 -30.48 -24.64
N ALA A 595 45.70 -30.31 -23.40
CA ALA A 595 46.18 -29.28 -22.51
C ALA A 595 47.65 -29.52 -22.06
N ALA A 596 48.06 -30.77 -21.89
CA ALA A 596 49.44 -31.18 -21.58
C ALA A 596 50.44 -30.91 -22.72
N LYS A 597 49.97 -30.78 -23.97
CA LYS A 597 50.81 -30.34 -25.10
C LYS A 597 51.14 -28.84 -25.03
N ILE A 598 50.31 -28.06 -24.32
CA ILE A 598 50.41 -26.59 -24.23
C ILE A 598 51.34 -26.20 -23.07
N SER A 599 51.19 -26.84 -21.92
CA SER A 599 52.10 -26.68 -20.78
C SER A 599 52.28 -28.01 -20.03
N PRO A 600 53.52 -28.43 -19.75
CA PRO A 600 53.78 -29.63 -18.96
C PRO A 600 53.37 -29.50 -17.49
N ASN A 601 53.19 -28.26 -16.99
CA ASN A 601 52.84 -27.95 -15.59
C ASN A 601 51.38 -27.46 -15.44
N ILE A 602 50.46 -28.07 -16.17
CA ILE A 602 49.06 -27.62 -16.17
C ILE A 602 48.35 -27.94 -14.86
N ARG A 603 47.61 -26.97 -14.31
CA ARG A 603 46.74 -27.18 -13.14
C ARG A 603 45.30 -27.34 -13.58
N ILE A 604 44.59 -28.27 -12.97
CA ILE A 604 43.20 -28.56 -13.32
C ILE A 604 42.31 -28.16 -12.17
N PHE A 605 41.29 -27.35 -12.45
CA PHE A 605 40.23 -27.02 -11.52
C PHE A 605 38.88 -27.34 -12.16
N GLU A 606 37.96 -27.87 -11.37
CA GLU A 606 36.63 -28.21 -11.88
C GLU A 606 35.72 -26.99 -12.08
N SER A 607 35.94 -25.91 -11.30
CA SER A 607 35.18 -24.66 -11.42
C SER A 607 35.75 -23.76 -12.53
N CYS A 608 34.94 -23.44 -13.54
CA CYS A 608 35.30 -22.49 -14.58
C CYS A 608 35.33 -21.05 -14.04
N ALA A 609 34.40 -20.72 -13.13
CA ALA A 609 34.35 -19.41 -12.48
C ALA A 609 35.62 -19.11 -11.70
N TYR A 610 36.13 -20.09 -10.94
CA TYR A 610 37.34 -19.90 -10.14
C TYR A 610 38.56 -19.62 -11.00
N GLN A 611 38.69 -20.29 -12.14
CA GLN A 611 39.77 -20.05 -13.09
C GLN A 611 39.68 -18.63 -13.66
N LEU A 612 38.49 -18.19 -14.07
CA LEU A 612 38.26 -16.80 -14.51
C LEU A 612 38.61 -15.79 -13.42
N ALA A 613 38.28 -16.07 -12.16
CA ALA A 613 38.67 -15.21 -11.04
C ALA A 613 40.20 -15.12 -10.89
N LEU A 614 40.93 -16.22 -11.07
CA LEU A 614 42.40 -16.23 -11.10
C LEU A 614 42.93 -15.41 -12.29
N LEU A 615 42.32 -15.53 -13.47
CA LEU A 615 42.68 -14.73 -14.64
C LEU A 615 42.48 -13.25 -14.37
N ILE A 616 41.28 -12.82 -13.99
CA ILE A 616 40.96 -11.39 -13.86
C ILE A 616 41.76 -10.74 -12.72
N SER A 617 42.17 -11.53 -11.72
CA SER A 617 43.09 -11.07 -10.66
C SER A 617 44.58 -11.09 -11.07
N GLY A 618 44.90 -11.43 -12.32
CA GLY A 618 46.25 -11.46 -12.87
C GLY A 618 47.12 -12.62 -12.37
N LYS A 619 46.52 -13.68 -11.82
CA LYS A 619 47.24 -14.79 -11.19
C LYS A 619 47.59 -15.92 -12.16
N ALA A 620 46.74 -16.17 -13.17
CA ALA A 620 46.90 -17.28 -14.11
C ALA A 620 46.38 -16.91 -15.50
N ASP A 621 46.83 -17.63 -16.54
CA ASP A 621 46.16 -17.68 -17.84
C ASP A 621 45.27 -18.92 -17.88
N VAL A 622 44.19 -18.87 -18.65
CA VAL A 622 43.15 -19.91 -18.58
C VAL A 622 42.80 -20.43 -19.97
N ALA A 623 42.70 -21.75 -20.07
CA ALA A 623 42.07 -22.43 -21.20
C ALA A 623 40.85 -23.22 -20.67
N LEU A 624 39.66 -22.76 -21.03
CA LEU A 624 38.39 -23.43 -20.69
C LEU A 624 37.86 -24.14 -21.92
N PHE A 625 37.39 -25.36 -21.75
CA PHE A 625 36.61 -26.09 -22.75
C PHE A 625 35.15 -26.00 -22.34
N LEU A 626 34.41 -25.12 -23.03
CA LEU A 626 33.04 -24.77 -22.73
C LEU A 626 32.14 -25.35 -23.81
N ASN A 627 31.23 -26.24 -23.41
CA ASN A 627 30.30 -26.90 -24.33
C ASN A 627 29.14 -26.01 -24.78
N ASN A 628 29.00 -24.79 -24.23
CA ASN A 628 27.86 -23.91 -24.52
C ASN A 628 28.32 -22.46 -24.83
N PRO A 629 28.04 -21.95 -26.05
CA PRO A 629 28.54 -20.67 -26.56
C PRO A 629 27.93 -19.45 -25.85
N ILE A 630 26.79 -19.59 -25.17
CA ILE A 630 26.16 -18.48 -24.44
C ILE A 630 26.94 -18.14 -23.17
N PHE A 631 27.53 -19.14 -22.50
CA PHE A 631 28.45 -18.89 -21.38
C PHE A 631 29.66 -18.08 -21.80
N THR A 632 30.16 -18.39 -23.00
CA THR A 632 31.32 -17.75 -23.56
C THR A 632 31.11 -16.24 -23.73
N GLN A 633 29.91 -15.79 -24.09
CA GLN A 633 29.61 -14.35 -24.21
C GLN A 633 29.79 -13.58 -22.90
N GLY A 634 29.32 -14.13 -21.78
CA GLY A 634 29.48 -13.51 -20.46
C GLY A 634 30.94 -13.49 -20.00
N PHE A 635 31.66 -14.59 -20.22
CA PHE A 635 33.07 -14.71 -19.85
C PHE A 635 33.98 -13.84 -20.72
N GLU A 636 33.78 -13.81 -22.03
CA GLU A 636 34.45 -12.89 -22.95
C GLU A 636 34.28 -11.45 -22.51
N MET A 637 33.04 -11.05 -22.17
CA MET A 637 32.78 -9.71 -21.68
C MET A 637 33.55 -9.44 -20.38
N LEU A 638 33.47 -10.33 -19.39
CA LEU A 638 34.18 -10.17 -18.11
C LEU A 638 35.69 -10.00 -18.30
N VAL A 639 36.29 -10.81 -19.18
CA VAL A 639 37.72 -10.74 -19.52
C VAL A 639 38.03 -9.42 -20.23
N ARG A 640 37.29 -9.07 -21.28
CA ARG A 640 37.50 -7.84 -22.05
C ARG A 640 37.40 -6.58 -21.17
N GLU A 641 36.36 -6.51 -20.34
CA GLU A 641 36.13 -5.36 -19.44
C GLU A 641 37.19 -5.27 -18.32
N SER A 642 37.89 -6.36 -18.02
CA SER A 642 39.05 -6.36 -17.13
C SER A 642 40.38 -5.97 -17.78
N GLY A 643 40.39 -5.80 -19.11
CA GLY A 643 41.58 -5.51 -19.91
C GLY A 643 42.36 -6.75 -20.35
N GLY A 644 41.78 -7.94 -20.22
CA GLY A 644 42.31 -9.18 -20.79
C GLY A 644 41.86 -9.39 -22.24
N LEU A 645 42.42 -10.41 -22.87
CA LEU A 645 42.11 -10.84 -24.24
C LEU A 645 41.59 -12.28 -24.22
N SER A 646 40.59 -12.56 -25.04
CA SER A 646 40.02 -13.91 -25.18
C SER A 646 39.94 -14.35 -26.64
N TYR A 647 40.20 -15.63 -26.88
CA TYR A 647 40.06 -16.34 -28.15
C TYR A 647 39.05 -17.47 -27.99
N VAL A 648 38.17 -17.66 -28.97
CA VAL A 648 37.16 -18.72 -28.93
C VAL A 648 37.14 -19.45 -30.26
N GLN A 649 37.42 -20.75 -30.24
CA GLN A 649 37.34 -21.63 -31.40
C GLN A 649 37.07 -23.06 -30.96
N ASN A 650 36.19 -23.80 -31.65
CA ASN A 650 35.91 -25.23 -31.40
C ASN A 650 35.65 -25.56 -29.92
N ASN A 651 34.75 -24.83 -29.25
CA ASN A 651 34.42 -24.95 -27.82
C ASN A 651 35.56 -24.66 -26.84
N MET A 652 36.72 -24.23 -27.33
CA MET A 652 37.86 -23.82 -26.51
C MET A 652 37.84 -22.30 -26.35
N PHE A 653 37.64 -21.85 -25.12
CA PHE A 653 37.78 -20.47 -24.68
C PHE A 653 39.14 -20.29 -24.02
N ILE A 654 40.02 -19.55 -24.68
CA ILE A 654 41.35 -19.22 -24.16
C ILE A 654 41.33 -17.78 -23.78
N ALA A 655 41.69 -17.48 -22.55
CA ALA A 655 41.80 -16.10 -22.10
C ALA A 655 43.12 -15.85 -21.41
N SER A 656 43.73 -14.75 -21.81
CA SER A 656 45.03 -14.33 -21.32
C SER A 656 45.07 -12.83 -21.13
N ASN A 657 45.85 -12.45 -20.15
CA ASN A 657 46.14 -11.06 -19.81
C ASN A 657 47.41 -10.53 -20.50
N TYR A 658 47.98 -11.32 -21.41
CA TYR A 658 49.24 -11.09 -22.08
C TYR A 658 49.07 -11.14 -23.60
N GLN A 659 50.09 -10.72 -24.35
CA GLN A 659 50.23 -10.95 -25.81
C GLN A 659 50.46 -12.44 -26.15
N LEU A 660 49.82 -13.32 -25.40
CA LEU A 660 50.07 -14.74 -25.31
C LEU A 660 48.95 -15.52 -26.02
N GLN A 661 47.78 -14.89 -26.16
CA GLN A 661 46.74 -15.32 -27.07
C GLN A 661 47.28 -15.54 -28.50
N GLU A 662 48.10 -14.64 -29.05
CA GLU A 662 48.72 -14.81 -30.38
C GLU A 662 49.67 -16.01 -30.45
N LYS A 663 50.42 -16.27 -29.38
CA LYS A 663 51.33 -17.42 -29.29
C LYS A 663 50.55 -18.74 -29.14
N LEU A 664 49.47 -18.76 -28.37
CA LEU A 664 48.57 -19.91 -28.25
C LEU A 664 47.78 -20.16 -29.53
N LYS A 665 47.33 -19.11 -30.23
CA LYS A 665 46.71 -19.20 -31.57
C LYS A 665 47.62 -19.94 -32.55
N GLN A 666 48.92 -19.62 -32.56
CA GLN A 666 49.89 -20.30 -33.44
C GLN A 666 50.12 -21.78 -33.11
N ILE A 667 49.93 -22.19 -31.84
CA ILE A 667 50.10 -23.59 -31.39
C ILE A 667 48.84 -24.42 -31.65
N LEU A 668 47.67 -23.78 -31.72
CA LEU A 668 46.35 -24.42 -31.77
C LEU A 668 45.63 -24.30 -33.11
N ALA A 669 46.11 -23.43 -34.02
CA ALA A 669 45.76 -23.43 -35.44
C ALA A 669 46.46 -24.58 -36.16
#